data_AF-A0A7C0XGU5-F1
#
_entry.id   AF-A0A7C0XGU5-F1
#
_cell.length_a   1.000
_cell.length_b   1.000
_cell.length_c   1.000
_cell.angle_alpha   90.00
_cell.angle_beta   90.00
_cell.angle_gamma   90.00
#
_symmetry.space_group_name_H-M   'P 1'
#
loop_
_entity.id
_entity.type
_entity.pdbx_description
1 polymer ?
#
loop_
_entity_poly.entity_id
_entity_poly.type
_entity_poly.pdbx_seq_one_letter_code
_entity_poly.pdbx_strand_id
1 'polypeptide(L)'
;MPGEILKVPEFVHLHNHSDYSLLDGAQKVKSIIERVKELGMNAVAITEHGNMFSTVEFYITAKENGIKPIIGCEIYVTKDPEPGQMPSSKGPNYNHLVLLAKNLTGYKNLIKIVTYGYLEGFYYKPCVTKEILRKYSEGLIALSACVKGEIQELTIRGNYDAARKSAIEYMEIFPDRFYFEVQNHFLQDEKIWIDFSKQLSKELGIPRVATNDTHYTLKEHWEAHDALLCIGMGKEITDPNRRKYEPHEYYIKSPEEMLQLFPNDPEVIENTLRIADECNLEIEIGKVHLPEYKIPEGSNSLNEYDYLKQLVYKGLKERYPEITPEIKERADFELKTIRDMGFTGYFLIVQDFVKFAKDNGIPVGPGRGSAAGSLVAYSLGITNIDPLKYNLLFERFLNPERISMPDIDIDFCEERRSEVIDYIKKKYGEKSVTHIITFGTLKARAVIRDVGRVLGIPLAEVDRIAKMIPEGPGVKLAQAIEDVPELKKASEIDEAHRKLFEISLILEGMNRHTSTHAAGLVIAPGELTDYLPLHKSSTGDITTQYEMKCIDKIGLLKVDFLGLRNLTVIENTLQLLKKKGVHVDINNLPEKDEKTFQLFGEGRTIGVFQFESASMRKYLMKLKPTCIQDLIAMNALHRPGPMQMIEEFIKRKHGKSKIEYLHPSLEPILKETYGIIVYQEQVMQIAHKIAGFSLAKADLMRRAMGKKDKKTMKSLMDNFIQGAVDNGIEPKTAREIFNLIERFAEYGFNKSHSTAYAVLAYEIAYLKAHYPAEFMTSNISSEMDKTNRVTVLSNEARHMGLEILPPDVNYSEVNFSTDGKTIRYGLHAIKNVGEKAAKSIVEARKKVGKFKSFFHFVSCVDLRTVNRKTLESLVASGATDSLEGTRAQKYEAIDLAIQYAQKVQAEKNNMQASLFGFDEFGNSKILSEPQLPDTEPWPDRKKWALEKELLGMYLSGHPLLNYREEIEHFSNYDFTDPLEDFKEPYIKLGGLISNLKIHYDRNKKPYAVFSLESINGAVDVMAFNRVYNDHINYIENDNPVFVHGKVSVQSEGNAKIIAERVLPLDKLIDEETKSVHLRLNKREIDRGLVENLYSYLTGYRGNCELYLHLNEPGDGEIVILSHNVKVSPDRNMLKHLKELYGSENVWVEG
;
A
#
# COMPACT_ATOMS: atom_id res chain seq x y z
N MET A 1 16.54 -47.43 50.92
CA MET A 1 16.45 -47.78 49.49
C MET A 1 16.47 -46.48 48.70
N PRO A 2 17.42 -46.26 47.79
CA PRO A 2 17.38 -45.13 46.88
C PRO A 2 16.51 -45.44 45.66
N GLY A 3 15.59 -44.53 45.33
CA GLY A 3 15.15 -44.22 43.96
C GLY A 3 14.32 -45.26 43.20
N GLU A 4 12.99 -45.21 43.35
CA GLU A 4 12.11 -45.36 42.18
C GLU A 4 11.73 -43.96 41.71
N ILE A 5 12.49 -43.45 40.74
CA ILE A 5 12.02 -42.36 39.89
C ILE A 5 10.94 -43.00 39.01
N LEU A 6 9.67 -42.82 39.37
CA LEU A 6 8.55 -43.04 38.45
C LEU A 6 8.80 -42.14 37.24
N LYS A 7 9.31 -42.74 36.16
CA LYS A 7 9.41 -42.09 34.85
C LYS A 7 7.96 -41.86 34.39
N VAL A 8 7.45 -40.65 34.57
CA VAL A 8 6.12 -40.25 34.09
C VAL A 8 6.11 -40.44 32.56
N PRO A 9 5.11 -41.10 31.97
CA PRO A 9 5.04 -41.32 30.53
C PRO A 9 5.12 -39.99 29.76
N GLU A 10 6.02 -39.91 28.78
CA GLU A 10 6.08 -38.78 27.86
C GLU A 10 4.83 -38.83 26.94
N PHE A 11 4.11 -37.72 26.78
CA PHE A 11 2.98 -37.61 25.83
C PHE A 11 3.36 -36.62 24.72
N VAL A 12 2.87 -36.85 23.49
CA VAL A 12 3.10 -35.96 22.35
C VAL A 12 1.77 -35.54 21.75
N HIS A 13 1.53 -34.23 21.65
CA HIS A 13 0.36 -33.71 20.94
C HIS A 13 0.52 -33.93 19.43
N LEU A 14 -0.35 -34.73 18.83
CA LEU A 14 -0.33 -35.09 17.40
C LEU A 14 -1.39 -34.37 16.53
N HIS A 15 -2.30 -33.60 17.14
CA HIS A 15 -3.37 -32.85 16.46
C HIS A 15 -3.44 -31.45 17.07
N ASN A 16 -2.89 -30.46 16.36
CA ASN A 16 -2.79 -29.08 16.83
C ASN A 16 -2.89 -28.09 15.67
N HIS A 17 -3.56 -26.97 15.93
CA HIS A 17 -3.79 -25.89 14.99
C HIS A 17 -3.06 -24.64 15.45
N SER A 18 -2.30 -24.02 14.54
CA SER A 18 -1.75 -22.68 14.79
C SER A 18 -2.64 -21.62 14.15
N ASP A 19 -2.24 -20.36 14.27
CA ASP A 19 -2.88 -19.22 13.61
C ASP A 19 -2.87 -19.29 12.07
N TYR A 20 -2.19 -20.27 11.48
CA TYR A 20 -2.30 -20.62 10.07
C TYR A 20 -3.55 -21.44 9.72
N SER A 21 -4.25 -21.99 10.72
CA SER A 21 -5.65 -22.37 10.61
C SER A 21 -6.51 -21.10 10.73
N LEU A 22 -6.49 -20.28 9.66
CA LEU A 22 -6.90 -18.86 9.65
C LEU A 22 -8.30 -18.54 10.20
N LEU A 23 -9.18 -19.53 10.37
CA LEU A 23 -10.56 -19.32 10.80
C LEU A 23 -10.78 -19.55 12.30
N ASP A 24 -9.95 -20.36 12.95
CA ASP A 24 -10.18 -20.86 14.32
C ASP A 24 -8.89 -21.14 15.12
N GLY A 25 -7.70 -21.05 14.53
CA GLY A 25 -6.44 -21.17 15.28
C GLY A 25 -6.07 -19.87 16.02
N ALA A 26 -6.03 -19.91 17.35
CA ALA A 26 -5.68 -18.78 18.22
C ALA A 26 -4.37 -19.01 18.99
N GLN A 27 -3.36 -19.57 18.33
CA GLN A 27 -2.01 -19.73 18.89
C GLN A 27 -0.95 -19.70 17.80
N LYS A 28 0.15 -18.97 18.04
CA LYS A 28 1.26 -18.90 17.08
C LYS A 28 2.12 -20.16 17.15
N VAL A 29 2.76 -20.50 16.03
CA VAL A 29 3.80 -21.54 15.96
C VAL A 29 4.80 -21.43 17.12
N LYS A 30 5.33 -20.22 17.34
CA LYS A 30 6.28 -19.96 18.41
C LYS A 30 5.70 -20.27 19.81
N SER A 31 4.46 -19.87 20.07
CA SER A 31 3.77 -20.11 21.35
C SER A 31 3.54 -21.59 21.62
N ILE A 32 3.21 -22.38 20.58
CA ILE A 32 3.11 -23.84 20.67
C ILE A 32 4.45 -24.44 21.11
N ILE A 33 5.55 -24.09 20.42
CA ILE A 33 6.89 -24.63 20.72
C ILE A 33 7.37 -24.24 22.12
N GLU A 34 7.15 -22.99 22.53
CA GLU A 34 7.49 -22.51 23.87
C GLU A 34 6.72 -23.31 24.93
N ARG A 35 5.41 -23.50 24.76
CA ARG A 35 4.57 -24.24 25.70
C ARG A 35 4.94 -25.72 25.81
N VAL A 36 5.18 -26.38 24.68
CA VAL A 36 5.62 -27.79 24.62
C VAL A 36 6.93 -27.97 25.38
N LYS A 37 7.88 -27.04 25.21
CA LYS A 37 9.16 -27.03 25.92
C LYS A 37 9.01 -26.78 27.41
N GLU A 38 8.16 -25.84 27.82
CA GLU A 38 7.84 -25.59 29.23
C GLU A 38 7.27 -26.82 29.94
N LEU A 39 6.47 -27.60 29.24
CA LEU A 39 5.84 -28.83 29.73
C LEU A 39 6.76 -30.07 29.66
N GLY A 40 8.02 -29.92 29.25
CA GLY A 40 8.99 -31.00 29.20
C GLY A 40 8.77 -32.03 28.07
N MET A 41 7.97 -31.70 27.06
CA MET A 41 7.76 -32.56 25.90
C MET A 41 8.89 -32.37 24.87
N ASN A 42 9.23 -33.44 24.14
CA ASN A 42 10.35 -33.45 23.18
C ASN A 42 9.90 -33.40 21.71
N ALA A 43 8.61 -33.56 21.43
CA ALA A 43 8.04 -33.56 20.08
C ALA A 43 6.64 -32.95 20.08
N VAL A 44 6.21 -32.46 18.92
CA VAL A 44 4.84 -31.97 18.69
C VAL A 44 4.53 -32.01 17.20
N ALA A 45 3.26 -32.25 16.85
CA ALA A 45 2.79 -32.14 15.47
C ALA A 45 2.06 -30.83 15.19
N ILE A 46 2.11 -30.36 13.96
CA ILE A 46 1.21 -29.33 13.45
C ILE A 46 0.32 -29.92 12.36
N THR A 47 -0.98 -29.68 12.43
CA THR A 47 -2.00 -30.30 11.58
C THR A 47 -3.03 -29.26 11.16
N GLU A 48 -2.59 -28.23 10.44
CA GLU A 48 -3.49 -27.13 10.04
C GLU A 48 -4.70 -27.61 9.23
N HIS A 49 -5.79 -26.85 9.31
CA HIS A 49 -7.01 -27.15 8.56
C HIS A 49 -6.82 -27.02 7.04
N GLY A 50 -6.68 -28.16 6.37
CA GLY A 50 -6.64 -28.31 4.92
C GLY A 50 -5.51 -27.54 4.24
N ASN A 51 -4.47 -27.13 4.97
CA ASN A 51 -3.36 -26.34 4.46
C ASN A 51 -2.03 -26.75 5.11
N MET A 52 -0.94 -26.21 4.59
CA MET A 52 0.42 -26.43 5.06
C MET A 52 1.17 -25.11 5.30
N PHE A 53 0.47 -23.99 5.47
CA PHE A 53 1.08 -22.66 5.48
C PHE A 53 2.23 -22.49 6.50
N SER A 54 2.07 -23.08 7.70
CA SER A 54 3.03 -22.98 8.82
C SER A 54 4.24 -23.92 8.71
N THR A 55 4.24 -24.87 7.77
CA THR A 55 5.12 -26.06 7.79
C THR A 55 6.61 -25.74 7.94
N VAL A 56 7.15 -24.85 7.10
CA VAL A 56 8.58 -24.54 7.09
C VAL A 56 8.97 -23.70 8.31
N GLU A 57 8.13 -22.74 8.70
CA GLU A 57 8.34 -21.93 9.91
C GLU A 57 8.36 -22.82 11.16
N PHE A 58 7.39 -23.72 11.28
CA PHE A 58 7.27 -24.68 12.36
C PHE A 58 8.47 -25.64 12.41
N TYR A 59 8.85 -26.24 11.28
CA TYR A 59 10.00 -27.14 11.20
C TYR A 59 11.29 -26.49 11.70
N ILE A 60 11.58 -25.27 11.22
CA ILE A 60 12.78 -24.53 11.62
C ILE A 60 12.71 -24.14 13.10
N THR A 61 11.59 -23.54 13.53
CA THR A 61 11.42 -23.05 14.91
C THR A 61 11.50 -24.19 15.93
N ALA A 62 10.90 -25.35 15.64
CA ALA A 62 10.98 -26.53 16.51
C ALA A 62 12.43 -27.03 16.63
N LYS A 63 13.13 -27.22 15.50
CA LYS A 63 14.53 -27.68 15.47
C LYS A 63 15.47 -26.74 16.21
N GLU A 64 15.33 -25.43 16.02
CA GLU A 64 16.12 -24.41 16.73
C GLU A 64 15.90 -24.44 18.25
N ASN A 65 14.75 -24.92 18.72
CA ASN A 65 14.41 -25.05 20.14
C ASN A 65 14.69 -26.43 20.73
N GLY A 66 15.18 -27.38 19.94
CA GLY A 66 15.45 -28.76 20.36
C GLY A 66 14.21 -29.66 20.41
N ILE A 67 13.10 -29.25 19.79
CA ILE A 67 11.85 -30.01 19.71
C ILE A 67 11.79 -30.73 18.37
N LYS A 68 11.40 -32.02 18.37
CA LYS A 68 11.19 -32.81 17.13
C LYS A 68 9.89 -32.36 16.45
N PRO A 69 9.95 -31.75 15.23
CA PRO A 69 8.75 -31.39 14.50
C PRO A 69 8.12 -32.61 13.82
N ILE A 70 6.81 -32.75 13.94
CA ILE A 70 6.01 -33.70 13.15
C ILE A 70 5.12 -32.88 12.21
N ILE A 71 5.27 -33.08 10.91
CA ILE A 71 4.52 -32.31 9.90
C ILE A 71 3.26 -33.08 9.53
N GLY A 72 2.11 -32.43 9.61
CA GLY A 72 0.84 -32.99 9.21
C GLY A 72 -0.15 -31.96 8.68
N CYS A 73 -1.36 -32.42 8.42
CA CYS A 73 -2.49 -31.61 7.99
C CYS A 73 -3.79 -32.32 8.38
N GLU A 74 -4.76 -31.58 8.92
CA GLU A 74 -6.13 -32.07 9.04
C GLU A 74 -6.87 -31.74 7.74
N ILE A 75 -6.99 -32.73 6.86
CA ILE A 75 -7.59 -32.56 5.54
C ILE A 75 -9.11 -32.77 5.57
N TYR A 76 -9.79 -32.22 4.56
CA TYR A 76 -11.22 -32.40 4.37
C TYR A 76 -11.47 -33.50 3.33
N VAL A 77 -12.09 -34.62 3.71
CA VAL A 77 -12.42 -35.73 2.81
C VAL A 77 -13.88 -35.62 2.38
N THR A 78 -14.14 -35.49 1.08
CA THR A 78 -15.52 -35.38 0.55
C THR A 78 -16.23 -36.73 0.50
N LYS A 79 -17.55 -36.72 0.71
CA LYS A 79 -18.43 -37.89 0.53
C LYS A 79 -19.00 -37.99 -0.89
N ASP A 80 -18.88 -36.94 -1.70
CA ASP A 80 -19.42 -36.88 -3.06
C ASP A 80 -18.43 -37.46 -4.09
N PRO A 81 -18.89 -38.23 -5.10
CA PRO A 81 -18.04 -38.70 -6.18
C PRO A 81 -17.76 -37.61 -7.22
N GLU A 82 -16.47 -37.47 -7.55
CA GLU A 82 -15.84 -36.65 -8.59
C GLU A 82 -15.90 -35.10 -8.49
N PRO A 83 -14.82 -34.40 -8.90
CA PRO A 83 -14.83 -32.96 -9.11
C PRO A 83 -15.85 -32.52 -10.17
N GLY A 84 -16.68 -31.53 -9.87
CA GLY A 84 -17.55 -30.87 -10.85
C GLY A 84 -19.01 -31.35 -10.89
N GLN A 85 -19.41 -32.35 -10.10
CA GLN A 85 -20.82 -32.68 -9.90
C GLN A 85 -21.46 -31.79 -8.84
N MET A 86 -22.70 -31.34 -9.07
CA MET A 86 -23.44 -30.59 -8.05
C MET A 86 -23.74 -31.50 -6.85
N PRO A 87 -23.44 -31.06 -5.62
CA PRO A 87 -23.66 -31.89 -4.43
C PRO A 87 -25.13 -32.26 -4.30
N SER A 88 -25.36 -33.51 -3.90
CA SER A 88 -26.71 -34.07 -3.70
C SER A 88 -27.46 -33.44 -2.51
N SER A 89 -26.76 -32.71 -1.63
CA SER A 89 -27.30 -32.16 -0.38
C SER A 89 -27.07 -30.65 -0.23
N LYS A 90 -28.02 -29.97 0.43
CA LYS A 90 -27.91 -28.56 0.82
C LYS A 90 -27.07 -28.43 2.11
N GLY A 91 -25.75 -28.66 2.04
CA GLY A 91 -24.85 -28.47 3.18
C GLY A 91 -23.40 -28.94 2.95
N PRO A 92 -22.46 -28.60 3.85
CA PRO A 92 -21.08 -29.09 3.77
C PRO A 92 -21.02 -30.62 3.95
N ASN A 93 -20.60 -31.33 2.91
CA ASN A 93 -20.61 -32.79 2.81
C ASN A 93 -19.18 -33.39 2.86
N TYR A 94 -18.43 -33.09 3.92
CA TYR A 94 -17.06 -33.56 4.11
C TYR A 94 -16.81 -34.01 5.56
N ASN A 95 -15.79 -34.84 5.74
CA ASN A 95 -15.25 -35.26 7.03
C ASN A 95 -13.81 -34.78 7.22
N HIS A 96 -13.34 -34.81 8.46
CA HIS A 96 -11.94 -34.54 8.77
C HIS A 96 -11.13 -35.85 8.77
N LEU A 97 -9.85 -35.75 8.39
CA LEU A 97 -8.87 -36.82 8.53
C LEU A 97 -7.50 -36.19 8.81
N VAL A 98 -6.79 -36.65 9.83
CA VAL A 98 -5.44 -36.15 10.13
C VAL A 98 -4.43 -37.00 9.40
N LEU A 99 -3.52 -36.36 8.67
CA LEU A 99 -2.39 -37.01 8.01
C LEU A 99 -1.08 -36.49 8.57
N LEU A 100 -0.15 -37.39 8.89
CA LEU A 100 1.18 -37.09 9.40
C LEU A 100 2.25 -37.65 8.43
N ALA A 101 3.22 -36.82 8.07
CA ALA A 101 4.32 -37.20 7.19
C ALA A 101 5.38 -37.99 7.96
N LYS A 102 5.45 -39.30 7.71
CA LYS A 102 6.43 -40.20 8.34
C LYS A 102 7.85 -39.95 7.84
N ASN A 103 8.01 -39.59 6.57
CA ASN A 103 9.28 -39.42 5.88
C ASN A 103 9.14 -38.46 4.68
N LEU A 104 10.22 -38.29 3.89
CA LEU A 104 10.23 -37.39 2.73
C LEU A 104 9.19 -37.77 1.65
N THR A 105 8.95 -39.06 1.42
CA THR A 105 7.90 -39.52 0.49
C THR A 105 6.52 -39.10 0.99
N GLY A 106 6.25 -39.31 2.28
CA GLY A 106 5.03 -38.83 2.93
C GLY A 106 4.85 -37.32 2.81
N TYR A 107 5.90 -36.55 3.06
CA TYR A 107 5.85 -35.09 2.93
C TYR A 107 5.51 -34.63 1.49
N LYS A 108 6.14 -35.24 0.47
CA LYS A 108 5.81 -34.95 -0.94
C LYS A 108 4.38 -35.33 -1.29
N ASN A 109 3.92 -36.47 -0.80
CA ASN A 109 2.54 -36.91 -0.99
C ASN A 109 1.53 -35.97 -0.30
N LEU A 110 1.84 -35.52 0.91
CA LEU A 110 1.03 -34.54 1.64
C LEU A 110 0.91 -33.22 0.85
N ILE A 111 2.02 -32.73 0.28
CA ILE A 111 2.02 -31.57 -0.61
C ILE A 111 1.05 -31.76 -1.79
N LYS A 112 1.07 -32.93 -2.45
CA LYS A 112 0.19 -33.23 -3.60
C LYS A 112 -1.28 -33.29 -3.17
N ILE A 113 -1.60 -33.94 -2.05
CA ILE A 113 -2.96 -34.04 -1.48
C ILE A 113 -3.52 -32.65 -1.16
N VAL A 114 -2.77 -31.85 -0.39
CA VAL A 114 -3.19 -30.50 0.03
C VAL A 114 -3.33 -29.57 -1.18
N THR A 115 -2.41 -29.67 -2.14
CA THR A 115 -2.49 -28.90 -3.40
C THR A 115 -3.73 -29.26 -4.20
N TYR A 116 -4.04 -30.56 -4.34
CA TYR A 116 -5.25 -31.02 -5.03
C TYR A 116 -6.51 -30.41 -4.40
N GLY A 117 -6.58 -30.40 -3.07
CA GLY A 117 -7.70 -29.80 -2.35
C GLY A 117 -7.95 -28.33 -2.73
N TYR A 118 -6.90 -27.53 -2.92
CA TYR A 118 -7.04 -26.13 -3.32
C TYR A 118 -7.25 -25.91 -4.82
N LEU A 119 -6.59 -26.68 -5.69
CA LEU A 119 -6.63 -26.41 -7.13
C LEU A 119 -7.86 -27.03 -7.81
N GLU A 120 -8.23 -28.24 -7.40
CA GLU A 120 -9.22 -29.08 -8.08
C GLU A 120 -10.43 -29.40 -7.18
N GLY A 121 -10.22 -29.62 -5.88
CA GLY A 121 -11.25 -30.07 -4.94
C GLY A 121 -11.91 -28.96 -4.10
N PHE A 122 -11.72 -27.69 -4.46
CA PHE A 122 -12.19 -26.57 -3.63
C PHE A 122 -13.69 -26.33 -3.80
N TYR A 123 -14.44 -26.47 -2.71
CA TYR A 123 -15.86 -26.13 -2.64
C TYR A 123 -16.10 -25.06 -1.55
N TYR A 124 -16.60 -25.44 -0.38
CA TYR A 124 -16.55 -24.58 0.82
C TYR A 124 -15.17 -24.62 1.51
N LYS A 125 -14.46 -25.73 1.33
CA LYS A 125 -13.15 -26.05 1.89
C LYS A 125 -12.31 -26.77 0.83
N PRO A 126 -10.98 -26.84 0.96
CA PRO A 126 -10.13 -27.60 0.06
C PRO A 126 -10.32 -29.11 0.31
N CYS A 127 -11.24 -29.74 -0.41
CA CYS A 127 -11.62 -31.14 -0.17
C CYS A 127 -10.83 -32.11 -1.06
N VAL A 128 -10.62 -33.32 -0.57
CA VAL A 128 -9.96 -34.41 -1.31
C VAL A 128 -10.82 -35.67 -1.32
N THR A 129 -10.67 -36.49 -2.36
CA THR A 129 -11.39 -37.77 -2.45
C THR A 129 -10.55 -38.91 -1.89
N LYS A 130 -11.19 -40.01 -1.48
CA LYS A 130 -10.49 -41.23 -1.07
C LYS A 130 -9.62 -41.84 -2.18
N GLU A 131 -9.92 -41.57 -3.45
CA GLU A 131 -9.09 -41.99 -4.59
C GLU A 131 -7.75 -41.24 -4.61
N ILE A 132 -7.77 -39.94 -4.36
CA ILE A 132 -6.54 -39.14 -4.22
C ILE A 132 -5.72 -39.63 -3.02
N LEU A 133 -6.38 -40.00 -1.92
CA LEU A 133 -5.70 -40.63 -0.78
C LEU A 133 -5.05 -41.96 -1.17
N ARG A 134 -5.75 -42.86 -1.88
CA ARG A 134 -5.16 -44.12 -2.40
C ARG A 134 -3.93 -43.88 -3.26
N LYS A 135 -3.96 -42.84 -4.09
CA LYS A 135 -2.86 -42.51 -5.00
C LYS A 135 -1.62 -42.00 -4.26
N TYR A 136 -1.81 -41.27 -3.16
CA TYR A 136 -0.75 -40.57 -2.44
C TYR A 136 -0.64 -40.98 -0.96
N SER A 137 -0.98 -42.23 -0.58
CA SER A 137 -0.95 -42.67 0.83
C SER A 137 0.44 -43.11 1.32
N GLU A 138 1.40 -43.34 0.43
CA GLU A 138 2.73 -43.82 0.81
C GLU A 138 3.45 -42.81 1.72
N GLY A 139 4.04 -43.29 2.81
CA GLY A 139 4.80 -42.47 3.77
C GLY A 139 3.92 -41.63 4.70
N LEU A 140 2.60 -41.81 4.69
CA LEU A 140 1.66 -41.10 5.57
C LEU A 140 1.11 -42.02 6.66
N ILE A 141 1.00 -41.47 7.87
CA ILE A 141 0.20 -42.03 8.96
C ILE A 141 -1.12 -41.25 9.00
N ALA A 142 -2.24 -41.96 9.12
CA ALA A 142 -3.56 -41.37 9.16
C ALA A 142 -4.23 -41.61 10.51
N LEU A 143 -4.79 -40.55 11.10
CA LEU A 143 -5.62 -40.62 12.30
C LEU A 143 -7.06 -40.28 11.92
N SER A 144 -8.03 -40.95 12.55
CA SER A 144 -9.44 -40.78 12.21
C SER A 144 -10.02 -39.38 12.51
N ALA A 145 -9.26 -38.43 13.09
CA ALA A 145 -9.64 -37.05 13.41
C ALA A 145 -10.59 -36.89 14.61
N CYS A 146 -11.18 -35.69 14.73
CA CYS A 146 -12.13 -35.33 15.78
C CYS A 146 -13.52 -35.96 15.56
N VAL A 147 -14.55 -35.49 16.27
CA VAL A 147 -15.96 -35.94 16.09
C VAL A 147 -16.52 -35.74 14.66
N LYS A 148 -15.84 -34.92 13.84
CA LYS A 148 -16.14 -34.74 12.41
C LYS A 148 -15.41 -35.74 11.49
N GLY A 149 -14.66 -36.70 12.03
CA GLY A 149 -14.17 -37.85 11.28
C GLY A 149 -15.30 -38.74 10.78
N GLU A 150 -15.10 -39.39 9.63
CA GLU A 150 -16.15 -40.19 8.98
C GLU A 150 -16.65 -41.33 9.88
N ILE A 151 -15.71 -42.03 10.53
CA ILE A 151 -15.99 -43.20 11.37
C ILE A 151 -16.70 -42.77 12.66
N GLN A 152 -16.24 -41.67 13.26
CA GLN A 152 -16.80 -41.06 14.47
C GLN A 152 -18.24 -40.62 14.21
N GLU A 153 -18.46 -39.85 13.15
CA GLU A 153 -19.78 -39.32 12.80
C GLU A 153 -20.79 -40.46 12.54
N LEU A 154 -20.38 -41.51 11.82
CA LEU A 154 -21.22 -42.68 11.57
C LEU A 154 -21.56 -43.44 12.87
N THR A 155 -20.59 -43.58 13.76
CA THR A 155 -20.76 -44.25 15.05
C THR A 155 -21.70 -43.45 15.97
N ILE A 156 -21.50 -42.13 16.07
CA ILE A 156 -22.35 -41.23 16.88
C ILE A 156 -23.81 -41.27 16.40
N ARG A 157 -24.03 -41.43 15.09
CA ARG A 157 -25.37 -41.61 14.51
C ARG A 157 -25.96 -43.02 14.68
N GLY A 158 -25.25 -43.93 15.34
CA GLY A 158 -25.70 -45.31 15.59
C GLY A 158 -25.54 -46.25 14.40
N ASN A 159 -24.76 -45.91 13.38
CA ASN A 159 -24.54 -46.74 12.19
C ASN A 159 -23.19 -47.48 12.25
N TYR A 160 -23.13 -48.48 13.13
CA TYR A 160 -21.89 -49.23 13.41
C TYR A 160 -21.34 -49.97 12.17
N ASP A 161 -22.20 -50.62 11.39
CA ASP A 161 -21.76 -51.38 10.20
C ASP A 161 -21.13 -50.48 9.13
N ALA A 162 -21.68 -49.28 8.93
CA ALA A 162 -21.10 -48.30 8.02
C ALA A 162 -19.76 -47.76 8.56
N ALA A 163 -19.66 -47.47 9.86
CA ALA A 163 -18.42 -47.05 10.50
C ALA A 163 -17.32 -48.14 10.34
N ARG A 164 -17.67 -49.41 10.57
CA ARG A 164 -16.78 -50.56 10.37
C ARG A 164 -16.32 -50.67 8.92
N LYS A 165 -17.21 -50.50 7.94
CA LYS A 165 -16.86 -50.51 6.51
C LYS A 165 -15.89 -49.37 6.16
N SER A 166 -16.13 -48.16 6.66
CA SER A 166 -15.25 -47.02 6.46
C SER A 166 -13.87 -47.23 7.11
N ALA A 167 -13.82 -47.84 8.29
CA ALA A 167 -12.56 -48.17 8.96
C ALA A 167 -11.72 -49.16 8.14
N ILE A 168 -12.35 -50.20 7.57
CA ILE A 168 -11.68 -51.15 6.68
C ILE A 168 -11.12 -50.44 5.44
N GLU A 169 -11.91 -49.54 4.83
CA GLU A 169 -11.45 -48.78 3.67
C GLU A 169 -10.22 -47.92 3.98
N TYR A 170 -10.20 -47.20 5.12
CA TYR A 170 -9.02 -46.43 5.51
C TYR A 170 -7.82 -47.31 5.86
N MET A 171 -8.06 -48.48 6.48
CA MET A 171 -7.02 -49.47 6.74
C MET A 171 -6.40 -50.02 5.43
N GLU A 172 -7.20 -50.20 4.38
CA GLU A 172 -6.71 -50.57 3.04
C GLU A 172 -5.88 -49.45 2.38
N ILE A 173 -6.28 -48.18 2.58
CA ILE A 173 -5.55 -47.02 2.04
C ILE A 173 -4.21 -46.82 2.78
N PHE A 174 -4.22 -46.99 4.10
CA PHE A 174 -3.08 -46.78 5.00
C PHE A 174 -2.73 -48.06 5.76
N PRO A 175 -2.25 -49.11 5.07
CA PRO A 175 -1.93 -50.39 5.70
C PRO A 175 -0.90 -50.19 6.81
N ASP A 176 -1.20 -50.74 7.99
CA ASP A 176 -0.41 -50.64 9.24
C ASP A 176 -0.07 -49.20 9.70
N ARG A 177 -0.78 -48.20 9.16
CA ARG A 177 -0.52 -46.77 9.37
C ARG A 177 -1.80 -45.97 9.62
N PHE A 178 -2.88 -46.67 9.96
CA PHE A 178 -4.15 -46.05 10.34
C PHE A 178 -4.42 -46.25 11.82
N TYR A 179 -4.82 -45.17 12.49
CA TYR A 179 -5.10 -45.15 13.92
C TYR A 179 -6.49 -44.55 14.19
N PHE A 180 -7.21 -45.13 15.15
CA PHE A 180 -8.39 -44.51 15.71
C PHE A 180 -7.99 -43.42 16.70
N GLU A 181 -8.26 -42.18 16.34
CA GLU A 181 -7.99 -41.03 17.19
C GLU A 181 -9.08 -40.90 18.25
N VAL A 182 -8.69 -40.74 19.52
CA VAL A 182 -9.61 -40.51 20.64
C VAL A 182 -9.27 -39.21 21.36
N GLN A 183 -10.31 -38.44 21.65
CA GLN A 183 -10.25 -37.13 22.32
C GLN A 183 -11.25 -37.14 23.48
N ASN A 184 -10.99 -36.36 24.52
CA ASN A 184 -11.89 -36.25 25.67
C ASN A 184 -11.93 -34.82 26.21
N HIS A 185 -12.80 -34.02 25.61
CA HIS A 185 -13.21 -32.69 26.04
C HIS A 185 -14.50 -32.76 26.87
N PHE A 186 -14.86 -33.92 27.41
CA PHE A 186 -16.09 -34.16 28.18
C PHE A 186 -17.40 -34.01 27.37
N LEU A 187 -17.32 -34.18 26.04
CA LEU A 187 -18.49 -34.20 25.17
C LEU A 187 -19.17 -35.57 25.16
N GLN A 188 -20.50 -35.59 25.05
CA GLN A 188 -21.27 -36.83 24.99
C GLN A 188 -20.91 -37.66 23.75
N ASP A 189 -20.72 -36.99 22.60
CA ASP A 189 -20.35 -37.62 21.33
C ASP A 189 -18.97 -38.29 21.40
N GLU A 190 -18.00 -37.67 22.09
CA GLU A 190 -16.67 -38.25 22.30
C GLU A 190 -16.72 -39.45 23.22
N LYS A 191 -17.53 -39.40 24.29
CA LYS A 191 -17.72 -40.53 25.19
C LYS A 191 -18.26 -41.76 24.44
N ILE A 192 -19.26 -41.54 23.57
CA ILE A 192 -19.78 -42.58 22.67
C ILE A 192 -18.63 -43.15 21.84
N TRP A 193 -17.87 -42.30 21.17
CA TRP A 193 -16.76 -42.74 20.32
C TRP A 193 -15.64 -43.48 21.09
N ILE A 194 -15.27 -43.04 22.29
CA ILE A 194 -14.25 -43.71 23.12
C ILE A 194 -14.63 -45.17 23.40
N ASP A 195 -15.90 -45.44 23.71
CA ASP A 195 -16.36 -46.80 24.01
C ASP A 195 -16.44 -47.65 22.72
N PHE A 196 -16.99 -47.11 21.64
CA PHE A 196 -17.11 -47.82 20.37
C PHE A 196 -15.75 -48.09 19.69
N SER A 197 -14.82 -47.15 19.77
CA SER A 197 -13.47 -47.31 19.21
C SER A 197 -12.72 -48.47 19.86
N LYS A 198 -12.92 -48.75 21.16
CA LYS A 198 -12.35 -49.95 21.83
C LYS A 198 -12.86 -51.24 21.20
N GLN A 199 -14.16 -51.31 20.90
CA GLN A 199 -14.75 -52.47 20.26
C GLN A 199 -14.20 -52.66 18.84
N LEU A 200 -14.25 -51.61 18.01
CA LEU A 200 -13.74 -51.65 16.63
C LEU A 200 -12.24 -51.97 16.57
N SER A 201 -11.45 -51.40 17.48
CA SER A 201 -10.01 -51.64 17.59
C SER A 201 -9.72 -53.13 17.84
N LYS A 202 -10.46 -53.76 18.76
CA LYS A 202 -10.33 -55.20 19.04
C LYS A 202 -10.77 -56.08 17.87
N GLU A 203 -11.80 -55.67 17.12
CA GLU A 203 -12.33 -56.44 15.99
C GLU A 203 -11.44 -56.36 14.74
N LEU A 204 -10.88 -55.18 14.45
CA LEU A 204 -10.15 -54.90 13.21
C LEU A 204 -8.62 -54.90 13.40
N GLY A 205 -8.12 -54.90 14.65
CA GLY A 205 -6.70 -54.78 14.95
C GLY A 205 -6.12 -53.39 14.72
N ILE A 206 -6.97 -52.36 14.56
CA ILE A 206 -6.55 -50.98 14.33
C ILE A 206 -6.20 -50.33 15.69
N PRO A 207 -4.97 -49.83 15.90
CA PRO A 207 -4.56 -49.20 17.16
C PRO A 207 -5.28 -47.87 17.42
N ARG A 208 -5.37 -47.47 18.69
CA ARG A 208 -5.98 -46.21 19.13
C ARG A 208 -4.93 -45.22 19.62
N VAL A 209 -5.13 -43.92 19.42
CA VAL A 209 -4.19 -42.87 19.85
C VAL A 209 -4.92 -41.67 20.42
N ALA A 210 -4.38 -41.09 21.50
CA ALA A 210 -4.96 -39.92 22.15
C ALA A 210 -4.43 -38.60 21.57
N THR A 211 -5.31 -37.63 21.39
CA THR A 211 -4.99 -36.25 21.03
C THR A 211 -5.93 -35.28 21.77
N ASN A 212 -5.74 -33.96 21.59
CA ASN A 212 -6.58 -32.94 22.23
C ASN A 212 -6.96 -31.76 21.31
N ASP A 213 -6.82 -31.93 19.99
CA ASP A 213 -7.28 -30.97 18.95
C ASP A 213 -7.09 -29.48 19.33
N THR A 214 -5.84 -29.09 19.58
CA THR A 214 -5.60 -27.82 20.29
C THR A 214 -5.72 -26.61 19.36
N HIS A 215 -6.41 -25.57 19.82
CA HIS A 215 -6.66 -24.34 19.06
C HIS A 215 -6.10 -23.09 19.76
N TYR A 216 -5.71 -23.17 21.03
CA TYR A 216 -5.11 -22.07 21.77
C TYR A 216 -4.07 -22.57 22.80
N THR A 217 -3.07 -21.75 23.14
CA THR A 217 -1.88 -22.26 23.88
C THR A 217 -2.16 -22.57 25.35
N LEU A 218 -2.87 -21.70 26.06
CA LEU A 218 -3.15 -21.79 27.49
C LEU A 218 -4.65 -21.83 27.74
N LYS A 219 -5.10 -22.47 28.83
CA LYS A 219 -6.52 -22.63 29.16
C LYS A 219 -7.27 -21.30 29.19
N GLU A 220 -6.63 -20.28 29.75
CA GLU A 220 -7.11 -18.89 29.86
C GLU A 220 -7.28 -18.17 28.51
N HIS A 221 -6.69 -18.64 27.42
CA HIS A 221 -6.81 -18.01 26.09
C HIS A 221 -8.14 -18.29 25.39
N TRP A 222 -9.07 -19.02 26.02
CA TRP A 222 -10.35 -19.37 25.41
C TRP A 222 -11.19 -18.13 25.01
N GLU A 223 -11.13 -17.03 25.76
CA GLU A 223 -11.86 -15.79 25.40
C GLU A 223 -11.29 -15.15 24.13
N ALA A 224 -9.96 -15.20 23.95
CA ALA A 224 -9.32 -14.68 22.76
C ALA A 224 -9.64 -15.54 21.53
N HIS A 225 -9.63 -16.87 21.69
CA HIS A 225 -10.10 -17.80 20.66
C HIS A 225 -11.57 -17.54 20.29
N ASP A 226 -12.44 -17.35 21.28
CA ASP A 226 -13.85 -17.07 21.05
C ASP A 226 -14.08 -15.75 20.29
N ALA A 227 -13.32 -14.71 20.66
CA ALA A 227 -13.31 -13.44 19.94
C ALA A 227 -12.81 -13.61 18.50
N LEU A 228 -11.77 -14.41 18.26
CA LEU A 228 -11.24 -14.68 16.91
C LEU A 228 -12.30 -15.33 16.02
N LEU A 229 -13.03 -16.34 16.52
CA LEU A 229 -14.15 -16.97 15.80
C LEU A 229 -15.20 -15.93 15.39
N CYS A 230 -15.55 -15.04 16.32
CA CYS A 230 -16.52 -13.97 16.07
C CYS A 230 -16.02 -12.95 15.03
N ILE A 231 -14.72 -12.61 15.05
CA ILE A 231 -14.09 -11.76 14.02
C ILE A 231 -14.23 -12.41 12.64
N GLY A 232 -13.97 -13.72 12.53
CA GLY A 232 -14.09 -14.47 11.28
C GLY A 232 -15.52 -14.56 10.75
N MET A 233 -16.51 -14.69 11.66
CA MET A 233 -17.94 -14.75 11.30
C MET A 233 -18.58 -13.37 11.08
N GLY A 234 -17.92 -12.28 11.47
CA GLY A 234 -18.50 -10.94 11.47
C GLY A 234 -19.68 -10.79 12.46
N LYS A 235 -19.59 -11.46 13.61
CA LYS A 235 -20.63 -11.49 14.66
C LYS A 235 -20.12 -10.92 15.97
N GLU A 236 -21.01 -10.44 16.83
CA GLU A 236 -20.69 -10.04 18.20
C GLU A 236 -20.64 -11.24 19.15
N ILE A 237 -19.90 -11.12 20.26
CA ILE A 237 -19.79 -12.19 21.27
C ILE A 237 -21.12 -12.49 21.97
N THR A 238 -22.08 -11.57 21.87
CA THR A 238 -23.44 -11.64 22.41
C THR A 238 -24.44 -12.33 21.46
N ASP A 239 -24.07 -12.58 20.20
CA ASP A 239 -24.96 -13.24 19.23
C ASP A 239 -25.22 -14.71 19.65
N PRO A 240 -26.47 -15.12 19.90
CA PRO A 240 -26.78 -16.49 20.34
C PRO A 240 -26.56 -17.54 19.25
N ASN A 241 -26.51 -17.14 17.98
CA ASN A 241 -26.33 -18.03 16.82
C ASN A 241 -24.88 -18.06 16.33
N ARG A 242 -23.91 -17.70 17.17
CA ARG A 242 -22.49 -17.77 16.84
C ARG A 242 -21.93 -19.17 17.10
N ARG A 243 -20.89 -19.56 16.35
CA ARG A 243 -20.10 -20.76 16.66
C ARG A 243 -19.30 -20.50 17.95
N LYS A 244 -19.30 -21.47 18.85
CA LYS A 244 -18.51 -21.46 20.09
C LYS A 244 -17.97 -22.87 20.35
N TYR A 245 -16.77 -22.97 20.90
CA TYR A 245 -16.20 -24.22 21.37
C TYR A 245 -16.46 -24.33 22.86
N GLU A 246 -17.34 -25.25 23.25
CA GLU A 246 -17.61 -25.59 24.65
C GLU A 246 -17.49 -27.10 24.84
N PRO A 247 -16.92 -27.57 25.97
CA PRO A 247 -16.27 -26.79 27.02
C PRO A 247 -14.87 -26.28 26.61
N HIS A 248 -14.27 -25.37 27.39
CA HIS A 248 -13.02 -24.66 27.06
C HIS A 248 -11.76 -25.53 27.25
N GLU A 249 -11.69 -26.68 26.58
CA GLU A 249 -10.66 -27.72 26.81
C GLU A 249 -9.65 -27.89 25.65
N TYR A 250 -9.69 -27.03 24.63
CA TYR A 250 -8.90 -27.13 23.39
C TYR A 250 -7.52 -26.43 23.47
N TYR A 251 -6.79 -26.66 24.57
CA TYR A 251 -5.44 -26.10 24.78
C TYR A 251 -4.34 -27.14 24.82
N ILE A 252 -3.08 -26.68 24.78
CA ILE A 252 -1.89 -27.53 24.96
C ILE A 252 -1.82 -28.00 26.43
N LYS A 253 -2.43 -29.15 26.70
CA LYS A 253 -2.45 -29.83 28.00
C LYS A 253 -1.09 -30.43 28.37
N SER A 254 -0.80 -30.53 29.66
CA SER A 254 0.36 -31.25 30.17
C SER A 254 0.20 -32.77 29.99
N PRO A 255 1.30 -33.55 30.00
CA PRO A 255 1.22 -35.01 29.98
C PRO A 255 0.36 -35.58 31.12
N GLU A 256 0.43 -34.98 32.31
CA GLU A 256 -0.36 -35.38 33.48
C GLU A 256 -1.85 -35.14 33.26
N GLU A 257 -2.24 -33.99 32.70
CA GLU A 257 -3.63 -33.69 32.34
C GLU A 257 -4.15 -34.72 31.32
N MET A 258 -3.35 -35.06 30.30
CA MET A 258 -3.72 -36.04 29.28
C MET A 258 -3.87 -37.46 29.84
N LEU A 259 -2.97 -37.89 30.74
CA LEU A 259 -3.07 -39.17 31.43
C LEU A 259 -4.35 -39.28 32.27
N GLN A 260 -4.76 -38.19 32.92
CA GLN A 260 -6.00 -38.15 33.72
C GLN A 260 -7.27 -38.29 32.88
N LEU A 261 -7.23 -37.93 31.59
CA LEU A 261 -8.37 -38.12 30.67
C LEU A 261 -8.60 -39.58 30.27
N PHE A 262 -7.57 -40.43 30.37
CA PHE A 262 -7.57 -41.82 29.91
C PHE A 262 -7.02 -42.81 30.97
N PRO A 263 -7.56 -42.83 32.21
CA PRO A 263 -6.95 -43.56 33.33
C PRO A 263 -6.95 -45.09 33.17
N ASN A 264 -7.86 -45.62 32.35
CA ASN A 264 -8.01 -47.07 32.11
C ASN A 264 -7.51 -47.48 30.71
N ASP A 265 -6.74 -46.62 30.05
CA ASP A 265 -6.37 -46.77 28.64
C ASP A 265 -4.98 -46.17 28.34
N PRO A 266 -3.92 -46.62 29.03
CA PRO A 266 -2.58 -46.04 28.88
C PRO A 266 -2.01 -46.21 27.46
N GLU A 267 -2.47 -47.23 26.72
CA GLU A 267 -2.00 -47.54 25.36
C GLU A 267 -2.23 -46.36 24.39
N VAL A 268 -3.33 -45.62 24.52
CA VAL A 268 -3.60 -44.48 23.63
C VAL A 268 -2.58 -43.34 23.80
N ILE A 269 -1.99 -43.23 24.99
CA ILE A 269 -0.91 -42.28 25.29
C ILE A 269 0.42 -42.83 24.75
N GLU A 270 0.73 -44.11 24.98
CA GLU A 270 1.95 -44.74 24.45
C GLU A 270 2.04 -44.69 22.92
N ASN A 271 0.91 -44.86 22.23
CA ASN A 271 0.86 -44.79 20.77
C ASN A 271 1.22 -43.39 20.23
N THR A 272 1.08 -42.32 21.03
CA THR A 272 1.55 -40.97 20.63
C THR A 272 3.06 -40.95 20.45
N LEU A 273 3.80 -41.60 21.36
CA LEU A 273 5.25 -41.74 21.29
C LEU A 273 5.68 -42.62 20.11
N ARG A 274 4.98 -43.74 19.88
CA ARG A 274 5.28 -44.63 18.75
C ARG A 274 5.17 -43.89 17.42
N ILE A 275 4.09 -43.15 17.21
CA ILE A 275 3.91 -42.33 16.00
C ILE A 275 4.99 -41.25 15.92
N ALA A 276 5.31 -40.58 17.03
CA ALA A 276 6.38 -39.58 17.06
C ALA A 276 7.74 -40.18 16.68
N ASP A 277 8.06 -41.37 17.16
CA ASP A 277 9.30 -42.11 16.84
C ASP A 277 9.36 -42.53 15.37
N GLU A 278 8.23 -42.91 14.78
CA GLU A 278 8.15 -43.28 13.36
C GLU A 278 8.32 -42.08 12.42
N CYS A 279 7.88 -40.88 12.84
CA CYS A 279 7.95 -39.65 12.04
C CYS A 279 9.37 -39.07 12.00
N ASN A 280 10.15 -39.43 10.98
CA ASN A 280 11.55 -39.01 10.79
C ASN A 280 11.73 -38.27 9.45
N LEU A 281 10.98 -37.17 9.29
CA LEU A 281 11.14 -36.26 8.16
C LEU A 281 12.37 -35.37 8.33
N GLU A 282 13.19 -35.31 7.28
CA GLU A 282 14.23 -34.30 7.11
C GLU A 282 13.92 -33.43 5.89
N ILE A 283 13.73 -32.13 6.11
CA ILE A 283 13.59 -31.13 5.05
C ILE A 283 14.98 -30.55 4.76
N GLU A 284 15.42 -30.61 3.50
CA GLU A 284 16.67 -29.99 3.07
C GLU A 284 16.57 -28.45 3.20
N ILE A 285 17.35 -27.86 4.11
CA ILE A 285 17.42 -26.41 4.31
C ILE A 285 18.74 -25.87 3.76
N GLY A 286 18.67 -24.81 2.97
CA GLY A 286 19.84 -24.08 2.45
C GLY A 286 20.48 -24.66 1.18
N LYS A 287 19.96 -25.76 0.64
CA LYS A 287 20.37 -26.30 -0.68
C LYS A 287 19.64 -25.55 -1.78
N VAL A 288 20.39 -25.00 -2.74
CA VAL A 288 19.82 -24.17 -3.81
C VAL A 288 19.29 -25.04 -4.94
N HIS A 289 18.08 -24.74 -5.40
CA HIS A 289 17.39 -25.36 -6.52
C HIS A 289 17.16 -24.30 -7.62
N LEU A 290 18.12 -24.19 -8.55
CA LEU A 290 18.02 -23.29 -9.70
C LEU A 290 17.42 -24.01 -10.92
N PRO A 291 16.53 -23.36 -11.69
CA PRO A 291 16.15 -23.83 -13.02
C PRO A 291 17.36 -23.91 -13.96
N GLU A 292 17.37 -24.89 -14.85
CA GLU A 292 18.40 -25.01 -15.88
C GLU A 292 18.17 -23.95 -16.98
N TYR A 293 19.24 -23.25 -17.38
CA TYR A 293 19.16 -22.31 -18.50
C TYR A 293 19.56 -22.99 -19.80
N LYS A 294 18.59 -23.16 -20.72
CA LYS A 294 18.86 -23.72 -22.05
C LYS A 294 19.61 -22.70 -22.90
N ILE A 295 20.89 -22.99 -23.18
CA ILE A 295 21.73 -22.19 -24.08
C ILE A 295 21.12 -22.22 -25.49
N PRO A 296 20.93 -21.06 -26.15
CA PRO A 296 20.40 -21.02 -27.51
C PRO A 296 21.26 -21.81 -28.52
N GLU A 297 20.58 -22.57 -29.38
CA GLU A 297 21.21 -23.30 -30.48
C GLU A 297 21.92 -22.32 -31.44
N GLY A 298 23.21 -22.55 -31.72
CA GLY A 298 24.03 -21.66 -32.56
C GLY A 298 24.88 -20.62 -31.80
N SER A 299 24.84 -20.60 -30.46
CA SER A 299 25.69 -19.71 -29.63
C SER A 299 27.19 -20.05 -29.63
N ASN A 300 27.59 -21.22 -30.16
CA ASN A 300 28.96 -21.77 -30.11
C ASN A 300 29.58 -21.81 -28.70
N SER A 301 28.77 -21.80 -27.63
CA SER A 301 29.21 -21.83 -26.24
C SER A 301 29.18 -23.26 -25.69
N LEU A 302 30.20 -23.65 -24.93
CA LEU A 302 30.36 -25.01 -24.40
C LEU A 302 29.57 -25.25 -23.11
N ASN A 303 29.30 -24.19 -22.34
CA ASN A 303 28.60 -24.23 -21.07
C ASN A 303 28.00 -22.84 -20.74
N GLU A 304 27.21 -22.75 -19.67
CA GLU A 304 26.55 -21.51 -19.23
C GLU A 304 27.55 -20.36 -18.97
N TYR A 305 28.75 -20.66 -18.47
CA TYR A 305 29.74 -19.63 -18.11
C TYR A 305 30.36 -18.99 -19.34
N ASP A 306 30.70 -19.81 -20.35
CA ASP A 306 31.20 -19.30 -21.62
C ASP A 306 30.16 -18.43 -22.32
N TYR A 307 28.88 -18.83 -22.26
CA TYR A 307 27.78 -18.03 -22.81
C TYR A 307 27.59 -16.71 -22.05
N LEU A 308 27.56 -16.74 -20.72
CA LEU A 308 27.49 -15.54 -19.88
C LEU A 308 28.64 -14.57 -20.20
N LYS A 309 29.87 -15.08 -20.29
CA LYS A 309 31.05 -14.28 -20.63
C LYS A 309 30.90 -13.61 -21.99
N GLN A 310 30.46 -14.34 -23.01
CA GLN A 310 30.22 -13.77 -24.33
C GLN A 310 29.21 -12.62 -24.29
N LEU A 311 28.09 -12.79 -23.58
CA LEU A 311 27.07 -11.76 -23.42
C LEU A 311 27.60 -10.53 -22.69
N VAL A 312 28.37 -10.70 -21.61
CA VAL A 312 28.98 -9.58 -20.88
C VAL A 312 29.91 -8.78 -21.77
N TYR A 313 30.82 -9.44 -22.51
CA TYR A 313 31.74 -8.73 -23.39
C TYR A 313 31.06 -8.07 -24.59
N LYS A 314 29.94 -8.62 -25.07
CA LYS A 314 29.11 -7.95 -26.07
C LYS A 314 28.46 -6.69 -25.49
N GLY A 315 27.84 -6.81 -24.32
CA GLY A 315 27.20 -5.69 -23.63
C GLY A 315 28.19 -4.58 -23.25
N LEU A 316 29.40 -4.91 -22.81
CA LEU A 316 30.45 -3.92 -22.53
C LEU A 316 30.79 -3.07 -23.76
N LYS A 317 30.84 -3.68 -24.97
CA LYS A 317 31.09 -2.95 -26.22
C LYS A 317 29.92 -2.06 -26.63
N GLU A 318 28.70 -2.40 -26.23
CA GLU A 318 27.50 -1.59 -26.50
C GLU A 318 27.39 -0.42 -25.51
N ARG A 319 27.83 -0.61 -24.25
CA ARG A 319 27.75 0.39 -23.18
C ARG A 319 28.93 1.36 -23.15
N TYR A 320 30.13 0.91 -23.52
CA TYR A 320 31.36 1.71 -23.49
C TYR A 320 31.95 1.84 -24.89
N PRO A 321 32.33 3.07 -25.31
CA PRO A 321 33.04 3.28 -26.57
C PRO A 321 34.37 2.50 -26.64
N GLU A 322 35.07 2.38 -25.50
CA GLU A 322 36.32 1.64 -25.36
C GLU A 322 36.34 0.87 -24.02
N ILE A 323 36.84 -0.37 -24.05
CA ILE A 323 37.02 -1.20 -22.85
C ILE A 323 38.44 -0.96 -22.31
N THR A 324 38.55 -0.10 -21.30
CA THR A 324 39.81 0.19 -20.61
C THR A 324 40.28 -1.01 -19.77
N PRO A 325 41.57 -1.05 -19.34
CA PRO A 325 42.07 -2.09 -18.44
C PRO A 325 41.26 -2.20 -17.14
N GLU A 326 40.85 -1.08 -16.55
CA GLU A 326 40.02 -1.04 -15.33
C GLU A 326 38.66 -1.73 -15.52
N ILE A 327 37.97 -1.43 -16.63
CA ILE A 327 36.67 -2.06 -16.97
C ILE A 327 36.86 -3.57 -17.15
N LYS A 328 37.92 -3.98 -17.85
CA LYS A 328 38.21 -5.39 -18.09
C LYS A 328 38.53 -6.15 -16.81
N GLU A 329 39.40 -5.60 -15.95
CA GLU A 329 39.77 -6.20 -14.68
C GLU A 329 38.56 -6.37 -13.76
N ARG A 330 37.69 -5.35 -13.67
CA ARG A 330 36.44 -5.42 -12.91
C ARG A 330 35.52 -6.50 -13.47
N ALA A 331 35.30 -6.53 -14.79
CA ALA A 331 34.42 -7.52 -15.41
C ALA A 331 34.92 -8.96 -15.22
N ASP A 332 36.22 -9.20 -15.39
CA ASP A 332 36.82 -10.53 -15.23
C ASP A 332 36.77 -10.99 -13.75
N PHE A 333 36.97 -10.07 -12.80
CA PHE A 333 36.81 -10.36 -11.36
C PHE A 333 35.37 -10.74 -10.99
N GLU A 334 34.39 -9.98 -11.48
CA GLU A 334 32.97 -10.26 -11.24
C GLU A 334 32.55 -11.59 -11.88
N LEU A 335 32.91 -11.83 -13.14
CA LEU A 335 32.63 -13.08 -13.85
C LEU A 335 33.22 -14.30 -13.11
N LYS A 336 34.48 -14.19 -12.67
CA LYS A 336 35.11 -15.26 -11.89
C LYS A 336 34.35 -15.52 -10.59
N THR A 337 33.97 -14.47 -9.87
CA THR A 337 33.23 -14.60 -8.60
C THR A 337 31.86 -15.26 -8.83
N ILE A 338 31.11 -14.84 -9.85
CA ILE A 338 29.80 -15.42 -10.20
C ILE A 338 29.92 -16.92 -10.51
N ARG A 339 30.96 -17.30 -11.27
CA ARG A 339 31.25 -18.70 -11.58
C ARG A 339 31.60 -19.50 -10.34
N ASP A 340 32.54 -19.01 -9.54
CA ASP A 340 33.06 -19.73 -8.37
C ASP A 340 31.97 -19.92 -7.29
N MET A 341 30.97 -19.04 -7.25
CA MET A 341 29.78 -19.14 -6.39
C MET A 341 28.63 -19.98 -6.98
N GLY A 342 28.70 -20.39 -8.26
CA GLY A 342 27.67 -21.20 -8.90
C GLY A 342 26.41 -20.45 -9.34
N PHE A 343 26.50 -19.13 -9.59
CA PHE A 343 25.33 -18.29 -9.94
C PHE A 343 25.23 -17.94 -11.43
N THR A 344 26.00 -18.60 -12.29
CA THR A 344 25.98 -18.36 -13.74
C THR A 344 24.58 -18.48 -14.35
N GLY A 345 23.90 -19.62 -14.14
CA GLY A 345 22.54 -19.85 -14.64
C GLY A 345 21.55 -18.80 -14.12
N TYR A 346 21.68 -18.37 -12.86
CA TYR A 346 20.83 -17.31 -12.30
C TYR A 346 20.96 -15.98 -13.05
N PHE A 347 22.19 -15.53 -13.37
CA PHE A 347 22.37 -14.30 -14.16
C PHE A 347 21.81 -14.43 -15.58
N LEU A 348 21.90 -15.61 -16.20
CA LEU A 348 21.32 -15.87 -17.51
C LEU A 348 19.79 -15.82 -17.48
N ILE A 349 19.16 -16.43 -16.47
CA ILE A 349 17.70 -16.36 -16.26
C ILE A 349 17.27 -14.90 -16.12
N VAL A 350 17.95 -14.13 -15.26
CA VAL A 350 17.61 -12.74 -14.99
C VAL A 350 17.81 -11.84 -16.21
N GLN A 351 18.94 -11.97 -16.90
CA GLN A 351 19.21 -11.24 -18.13
C GLN A 351 18.16 -11.52 -19.20
N ASP A 352 17.71 -12.76 -19.34
CA ASP A 352 16.82 -13.18 -20.40
C ASP A 352 15.43 -12.53 -20.31
N PHE A 353 14.77 -12.55 -19.15
CA PHE A 353 13.46 -11.92 -19.04
C PHE A 353 13.55 -10.37 -19.04
N VAL A 354 14.65 -9.78 -18.56
CA VAL A 354 14.89 -8.34 -18.72
C VAL A 354 15.07 -7.96 -20.18
N LYS A 355 15.80 -8.78 -20.93
CA LYS A 355 15.96 -8.60 -22.38
C LYS A 355 14.62 -8.73 -23.10
N PHE A 356 13.83 -9.75 -22.77
CA PHE A 356 12.47 -9.90 -23.32
C PHE A 356 11.63 -8.63 -23.07
N ALA A 357 11.64 -8.11 -21.84
CA ALA A 357 10.90 -6.90 -21.51
C ALA A 357 11.34 -5.71 -22.38
N LYS A 358 12.65 -5.45 -22.47
CA LYS A 358 13.20 -4.36 -23.29
C LYS A 358 12.91 -4.52 -24.78
N ASP A 359 13.08 -5.72 -25.33
CA ASP A 359 12.82 -6.01 -26.75
C ASP A 359 11.33 -5.83 -27.12
N ASN A 360 10.41 -6.01 -26.16
CA ASN A 360 8.96 -5.80 -26.32
C ASN A 360 8.47 -4.42 -25.85
N GLY A 361 9.40 -3.49 -25.61
CA GLY A 361 9.10 -2.12 -25.19
C GLY A 361 8.40 -2.04 -23.84
N ILE A 362 8.63 -2.98 -22.94
CA ILE A 362 8.16 -2.95 -21.55
C ILE A 362 9.21 -2.19 -20.73
N PRO A 363 8.86 -1.05 -20.10
CA PRO A 363 9.80 -0.31 -19.27
C PRO A 363 10.33 -1.13 -18.09
N VAL A 364 11.65 -1.08 -17.91
CA VAL A 364 12.39 -1.70 -16.80
C VAL A 364 13.13 -0.61 -16.05
N GLY A 365 13.06 -0.63 -14.73
CA GLY A 365 13.74 0.34 -13.89
C GLY A 365 15.27 0.26 -14.00
N PRO A 366 15.97 1.31 -13.56
CA PRO A 366 17.43 1.38 -13.67
C PRO A 366 18.17 0.37 -12.78
N GLY A 367 17.49 -0.27 -11.84
CA GLY A 367 18.01 -1.27 -10.92
C GLY A 367 17.55 -1.00 -9.49
N ARG A 368 17.66 -2.00 -8.62
CA ARG A 368 17.28 -1.89 -7.20
C ARG A 368 18.27 -2.62 -6.32
N GLY A 369 18.43 -2.09 -5.10
CA GLY A 369 19.25 -2.73 -4.09
C GLY A 369 20.72 -2.68 -4.47
N SER A 370 21.47 -3.72 -4.09
CA SER A 370 22.90 -3.80 -4.38
C SER A 370 23.22 -4.26 -5.80
N ALA A 371 22.26 -4.78 -6.58
CA ALA A 371 22.51 -5.27 -7.93
C ALA A 371 23.13 -4.21 -8.86
N ALA A 372 22.80 -2.92 -8.64
CA ALA A 372 23.39 -1.79 -9.36
C ALA A 372 24.91 -1.61 -9.16
N GLY A 373 25.52 -2.31 -8.18
CA GLY A 373 26.97 -2.33 -7.98
C GLY A 373 27.74 -3.30 -8.90
N SER A 374 27.05 -4.11 -9.71
CA SER A 374 27.68 -5.08 -10.61
C SER A 374 27.85 -4.53 -12.03
N LEU A 375 29.08 -4.53 -12.51
CA LEU A 375 29.41 -4.23 -13.91
C LEU A 375 28.88 -5.33 -14.84
N VAL A 376 28.88 -6.59 -14.40
CA VAL A 376 28.25 -7.70 -15.13
C VAL A 376 26.75 -7.46 -15.31
N ALA A 377 26.03 -7.09 -14.25
CA ALA A 377 24.59 -6.79 -14.35
C ALA A 377 24.30 -5.60 -15.28
N TYR A 378 25.12 -4.55 -15.22
CA TYR A 378 25.02 -3.39 -16.12
C TYR A 378 25.28 -3.77 -17.59
N SER A 379 26.31 -4.57 -17.85
CA SER A 379 26.67 -5.05 -19.20
C SER A 379 25.56 -5.90 -19.80
N LEU A 380 24.94 -6.77 -19.01
CA LEU A 380 23.82 -7.61 -19.44
C LEU A 380 22.51 -6.84 -19.61
N GLY A 381 22.48 -5.56 -19.23
CA GLY A 381 21.28 -4.74 -19.24
C GLY A 381 20.28 -5.08 -18.14
N ILE A 382 20.66 -5.89 -17.14
CA ILE A 382 19.86 -6.14 -15.93
C ILE A 382 19.69 -4.85 -15.14
N THR A 383 20.77 -4.06 -15.02
CA THR A 383 20.74 -2.71 -14.48
C THR A 383 21.07 -1.70 -15.57
N ASN A 384 20.73 -0.43 -15.32
CA ASN A 384 21.00 0.69 -16.22
C ASN A 384 21.85 1.79 -15.55
N ILE A 385 22.43 1.49 -14.39
CA ILE A 385 23.34 2.38 -13.67
C ILE A 385 24.78 1.92 -13.89
N ASP A 386 25.63 2.82 -14.37
CA ASP A 386 27.07 2.57 -14.48
C ASP A 386 27.71 2.52 -13.07
N PRO A 387 28.19 1.35 -12.61
CA PRO A 387 28.75 1.20 -11.28
C PRO A 387 30.10 1.90 -11.13
N LEU A 388 30.91 2.03 -12.19
CA LEU A 388 32.21 2.68 -12.12
C LEU A 388 32.05 4.19 -12.01
N LYS A 389 31.14 4.76 -12.80
CA LYS A 389 30.82 6.20 -12.76
C LYS A 389 30.40 6.69 -11.37
N TYR A 390 29.57 5.92 -10.68
CA TYR A 390 29.07 6.27 -9.34
C TYR A 390 29.86 5.62 -8.20
N ASN A 391 30.99 4.97 -8.49
CA ASN A 391 31.84 4.31 -7.50
C ASN A 391 31.05 3.32 -6.60
N LEU A 392 30.28 2.44 -7.26
CA LEU A 392 29.46 1.40 -6.64
C LEU A 392 30.25 0.08 -6.53
N LEU A 393 30.05 -0.64 -5.42
CA LEU A 393 30.86 -1.80 -5.07
C LEU A 393 30.13 -3.12 -5.37
N PHE A 394 30.82 -4.02 -6.06
CA PHE A 394 30.31 -5.36 -6.37
C PHE A 394 30.26 -6.25 -5.12
N GLU A 395 31.22 -6.12 -4.21
CA GLU A 395 31.33 -6.93 -2.99
C GLU A 395 30.18 -6.68 -2.02
N ARG A 396 29.51 -5.54 -2.16
CA ARG A 396 28.28 -5.21 -1.42
C ARG A 396 27.06 -5.94 -1.98
N PHE A 397 27.13 -6.42 -3.21
CA PHE A 397 26.14 -7.29 -3.85
C PHE A 397 26.48 -8.77 -3.66
N LEU A 398 27.64 -9.20 -4.15
CA LEU A 398 28.16 -10.55 -4.04
C LEU A 398 29.51 -10.54 -3.33
N ASN A 399 29.53 -11.07 -2.11
CA ASN A 399 30.73 -11.14 -1.29
C ASN A 399 31.47 -12.47 -1.57
N PRO A 400 32.69 -12.46 -2.14
CA PRO A 400 33.42 -13.68 -2.49
C PRO A 400 33.83 -14.52 -1.26
N GLU A 401 33.90 -13.92 -0.06
CA GLU A 401 34.20 -14.65 1.18
C GLU A 401 32.94 -15.30 1.81
N ARG A 402 31.75 -15.12 1.20
CA ARG A 402 30.49 -15.67 1.69
C ARG A 402 29.56 -16.10 0.56
N ILE A 403 29.41 -17.41 0.39
CA ILE A 403 28.42 -17.98 -0.53
C ILE A 403 27.01 -17.75 0.04
N SER A 404 26.28 -16.81 -0.57
CA SER A 404 24.84 -16.62 -0.34
C SER A 404 24.18 -16.25 -1.65
N MET A 405 22.97 -16.75 -1.86
CA MET A 405 22.19 -16.48 -3.07
C MET A 405 21.98 -14.97 -3.25
N PRO A 406 22.30 -14.40 -4.44
CA PRO A 406 22.02 -13.01 -4.74
C PRO A 406 20.51 -12.79 -4.91
N ASP A 407 20.02 -11.66 -4.43
CA ASP A 407 18.65 -11.19 -4.61
C ASP A 407 18.67 -10.05 -5.63
N ILE A 408 18.16 -10.28 -6.85
CA ILE A 408 18.06 -9.26 -7.91
C ILE A 408 16.59 -8.90 -8.08
N ASP A 409 16.18 -7.85 -7.37
CA ASP A 409 14.86 -7.27 -7.50
C ASP A 409 14.80 -6.39 -8.76
N ILE A 410 13.71 -6.51 -9.52
CA ILE A 410 13.55 -5.76 -10.77
C ILE A 410 12.22 -5.02 -10.76
N ASP A 411 12.31 -3.72 -11.06
CA ASP A 411 11.14 -2.86 -11.22
C ASP A 411 10.67 -2.91 -12.69
N PHE A 412 9.41 -3.26 -12.91
CA PHE A 412 8.72 -3.19 -14.19
C PHE A 412 7.62 -2.14 -14.14
N CYS A 413 7.17 -1.65 -15.30
CA CYS A 413 5.92 -0.89 -15.33
C CYS A 413 4.76 -1.75 -14.81
N GLU A 414 3.87 -1.15 -14.04
CA GLU A 414 2.80 -1.85 -13.33
C GLU A 414 1.81 -2.53 -14.30
N GLU A 415 1.50 -1.86 -15.41
CA GLU A 415 0.47 -2.28 -16.36
C GLU A 415 0.87 -3.49 -17.22
N ARG A 416 2.17 -3.63 -17.54
CA ARG A 416 2.66 -4.65 -18.49
C ARG A 416 3.57 -5.71 -17.87
N ARG A 417 3.76 -5.72 -16.55
CA ARG A 417 4.61 -6.75 -15.92
C ARG A 417 4.07 -8.17 -16.14
N SER A 418 2.75 -8.34 -16.25
CA SER A 418 2.14 -9.66 -16.45
C SER A 418 2.63 -10.32 -17.74
N GLU A 419 2.92 -9.55 -18.78
CA GLU A 419 3.50 -10.06 -20.03
C GLU A 419 4.87 -10.75 -19.80
N VAL A 420 5.68 -10.22 -18.87
CA VAL A 420 6.98 -10.82 -18.50
C VAL A 420 6.78 -12.10 -17.70
N ILE A 421 5.77 -12.14 -16.82
CA ILE A 421 5.41 -13.34 -16.05
C ILE A 421 4.95 -14.45 -16.99
N ASP A 422 4.09 -14.13 -17.95
CA ASP A 422 3.59 -15.07 -18.95
C ASP A 422 4.72 -15.61 -19.85
N TYR A 423 5.70 -14.77 -20.18
CA TYR A 423 6.90 -15.21 -20.88
C TYR A 423 7.69 -16.27 -20.08
N ILE A 424 7.90 -16.04 -18.77
CA ILE A 424 8.63 -16.97 -17.90
C ILE A 424 7.85 -18.27 -17.73
N LYS A 425 6.53 -18.20 -17.53
CA LYS A 425 5.65 -19.37 -17.49
C LYS A 425 5.73 -20.21 -18.76
N LYS A 426 5.71 -19.55 -19.93
CA LYS A 426 5.87 -20.25 -21.22
C LYS A 426 7.24 -20.89 -21.38
N LYS A 427 8.30 -20.27 -20.84
CA LYS A 427 9.69 -20.75 -20.97
C LYS A 427 10.03 -21.90 -20.04
N TYR A 428 9.65 -21.81 -18.77
CA TYR A 428 9.98 -22.81 -17.73
C TYR A 428 8.86 -23.81 -17.46
N GLY A 429 7.62 -23.50 -17.87
CA GLY A 429 6.44 -24.33 -17.69
C GLY A 429 5.44 -23.71 -16.70
N GLU A 430 4.14 -23.79 -17.03
CA GLU A 430 3.04 -23.26 -16.21
C GLU A 430 3.02 -23.82 -14.78
N LYS A 431 3.49 -25.06 -14.60
CA LYS A 431 3.54 -25.74 -13.29
C LYS A 431 4.82 -25.46 -12.50
N SER A 432 5.76 -24.71 -13.08
CA SER A 432 7.06 -24.41 -12.48
C SER A 432 7.15 -22.98 -11.96
N VAL A 433 6.20 -22.13 -12.31
CA VAL A 433 6.22 -20.69 -12.01
C VAL A 433 4.90 -20.26 -11.41
N THR A 434 4.94 -19.63 -10.23
CA THR A 434 3.73 -19.12 -9.58
C THR A 434 4.06 -17.93 -8.67
N HIS A 435 3.02 -17.19 -8.26
CA HIS A 435 3.17 -16.13 -7.28
C HIS A 435 3.41 -16.67 -5.87
N ILE A 436 4.14 -15.91 -5.06
CA ILE A 436 4.36 -16.22 -3.65
C ILE A 436 3.15 -15.74 -2.83
N ILE A 437 2.74 -16.50 -1.80
CA ILE A 437 1.69 -16.08 -0.87
C ILE A 437 2.21 -15.12 0.20
N THR A 438 1.31 -14.30 0.72
CA THR A 438 1.51 -13.44 1.89
C THR A 438 0.35 -13.59 2.84
N PHE A 439 0.61 -13.33 4.13
CA PHE A 439 -0.40 -13.36 5.16
C PHE A 439 -0.60 -11.96 5.74
N GLY A 440 -1.85 -11.50 5.73
CA GLY A 440 -2.24 -10.29 6.44
C GLY A 440 -2.36 -10.59 7.93
N THR A 441 -1.60 -9.88 8.77
CA THR A 441 -1.60 -10.08 10.23
C THR A 441 -2.43 -9.04 10.98
N LEU A 442 -2.91 -9.42 12.17
CA LEU A 442 -3.61 -8.54 13.11
C LEU A 442 -2.63 -7.55 13.78
N LYS A 443 -2.31 -6.44 13.10
CA LYS A 443 -1.45 -5.36 13.65
C LYS A 443 -2.13 -4.64 14.82
N ALA A 444 -1.35 -4.02 15.72
CA ALA A 444 -1.83 -3.32 16.94
C ALA A 444 -3.13 -2.51 16.78
N ARG A 445 -3.21 -1.63 15.77
CA ARG A 445 -4.43 -0.83 15.50
C ARG A 445 -5.58 -1.65 14.93
N ALA A 446 -5.29 -2.64 14.09
CA ALA A 446 -6.29 -3.48 13.46
C ALA A 446 -6.92 -4.45 14.47
N VAL A 447 -6.11 -5.06 15.33
CA VAL A 447 -6.60 -5.97 16.37
C VAL A 447 -7.53 -5.27 17.35
N ILE A 448 -7.20 -4.06 17.80
CA ILE A 448 -8.09 -3.25 18.65
C ILE A 448 -9.42 -2.96 17.95
N ARG A 449 -9.39 -2.66 16.65
CA ARG A 449 -10.61 -2.40 15.87
C ARG A 449 -11.49 -3.63 15.66
N ASP A 450 -10.88 -4.79 15.42
CA ASP A 450 -11.61 -6.03 15.20
C ASP A 450 -12.19 -6.56 16.53
N VAL A 451 -11.38 -6.60 17.59
CA VAL A 451 -11.82 -7.04 18.93
C VAL A 451 -12.88 -6.09 19.50
N GLY A 452 -12.68 -4.77 19.40
CA GLY A 452 -13.65 -3.79 19.91
C GLY A 452 -15.02 -3.90 19.26
N ARG A 453 -15.06 -4.21 17.96
CA ARG A 453 -16.31 -4.47 17.23
C ARG A 453 -17.03 -5.72 17.76
N VAL A 454 -16.30 -6.81 17.98
CA VAL A 454 -16.88 -8.07 18.46
C VAL A 454 -17.37 -7.98 19.90
N LEU A 455 -16.71 -7.16 20.72
CA LEU A 455 -17.13 -6.87 22.09
C LEU A 455 -18.31 -5.87 22.16
N GLY A 456 -18.78 -5.33 21.03
CA GLY A 456 -19.90 -4.38 20.99
C GLY A 456 -19.55 -2.97 21.46
N ILE A 457 -18.26 -2.61 21.49
CA ILE A 457 -17.82 -1.25 21.88
C ILE A 457 -18.14 -0.28 20.73
N PRO A 458 -18.71 0.92 21.00
CA PRO A 458 -19.04 1.88 19.95
C PRO A 458 -17.85 2.20 19.03
N LEU A 459 -18.05 2.10 17.70
CA LEU A 459 -16.98 2.22 16.71
C LEU A 459 -16.19 3.53 16.80
N ALA A 460 -16.84 4.63 17.18
CA ALA A 460 -16.19 5.92 17.39
C ALA A 460 -15.16 5.89 18.53
N GLU A 461 -15.49 5.17 19.61
CA GLU A 461 -14.58 4.96 20.74
C GLU A 461 -13.44 4.02 20.37
N VAL A 462 -13.73 2.92 19.69
CA VAL A 462 -12.72 1.98 19.20
C VAL A 462 -11.71 2.68 18.26
N ASP A 463 -12.19 3.52 17.34
CA ASP A 463 -11.32 4.28 16.44
C ASP A 463 -10.50 5.35 17.18
N ARG A 464 -11.08 5.97 18.22
CA ARG A 464 -10.35 6.90 19.10
C ARG A 464 -9.19 6.18 19.81
N ILE A 465 -9.42 5.00 20.39
CA ILE A 465 -8.36 4.21 21.05
C ILE A 465 -7.31 3.76 20.04
N ALA A 466 -7.72 3.24 18.88
CA ALA A 466 -6.80 2.80 17.84
C ALA A 466 -5.89 3.93 17.33
N LYS A 467 -6.39 5.17 17.25
CA LYS A 467 -5.60 6.35 16.86
C LYS A 467 -4.56 6.79 17.89
N MET A 468 -4.74 6.45 19.18
CA MET A 468 -3.74 6.74 20.23
C MET A 468 -2.46 5.89 20.09
N ILE A 469 -2.56 4.72 19.45
CA ILE A 469 -1.40 3.84 19.20
C ILE A 469 -0.47 4.53 18.18
N PRO A 470 0.83 4.69 18.45
CA PRO A 470 1.77 5.32 17.54
C PRO A 470 1.78 4.70 16.13
N GLU A 471 2.07 5.50 15.11
CA GLU A 471 2.28 5.01 13.75
C GLU A 471 3.73 4.58 13.55
N GLY A 472 3.92 3.41 12.95
CA GLY A 472 5.26 2.96 12.57
C GLY A 472 5.32 1.46 12.27
N PRO A 473 6.33 1.03 11.50
CA PRO A 473 6.60 -0.39 11.33
C PRO A 473 7.04 -1.00 12.67
N GLY A 474 6.44 -2.14 13.03
CA GLY A 474 6.85 -2.92 14.21
C GLY A 474 6.37 -2.40 15.57
N VAL A 475 5.46 -1.42 15.61
CA VAL A 475 4.81 -0.99 16.86
C VAL A 475 4.06 -2.19 17.45
N LYS A 476 4.41 -2.54 18.69
CA LYS A 476 3.76 -3.59 19.47
C LYS A 476 2.80 -2.99 20.49
N LEU A 477 1.64 -3.60 20.65
CA LEU A 477 0.60 -3.11 21.55
C LEU A 477 1.08 -3.05 23.01
N ALA A 478 1.80 -4.08 23.48
CA ALA A 478 2.35 -4.11 24.83
C ALA A 478 3.24 -2.89 25.12
N GLN A 479 4.16 -2.59 24.20
CA GLN A 479 5.04 -1.42 24.32
C GLN A 479 4.26 -0.10 24.19
N ALA A 480 3.27 -0.02 23.30
CA ALA A 480 2.46 1.18 23.15
C ALA A 480 1.66 1.53 24.42
N ILE A 481 1.18 0.52 25.16
CA ILE A 481 0.49 0.69 26.44
C ILE A 481 1.45 1.25 27.51
N GLU A 482 2.72 0.82 27.51
CA GLU A 482 3.74 1.34 28.43
C GLU A 482 4.17 2.77 28.07
N ASP A 483 4.36 3.04 26.78
CA ASP A 483 4.90 4.31 26.29
C ASP A 483 3.87 5.46 26.27
N VAL A 484 2.56 5.15 26.18
CA VAL A 484 1.48 6.15 26.03
C VAL A 484 0.54 6.12 27.26
N PRO A 485 0.64 7.09 28.19
CA PRO A 485 -0.18 7.13 29.41
C PRO A 485 -1.69 7.13 29.15
N GLU A 486 -2.15 7.73 28.05
CA GLU A 486 -3.56 7.74 27.66
C GLU A 486 -4.09 6.34 27.30
N LEU A 487 -3.27 5.48 26.67
CA LEU A 487 -3.66 4.10 26.35
C LEU A 487 -3.81 3.27 27.62
N LYS A 488 -2.89 3.42 28.58
CA LYS A 488 -2.99 2.75 29.87
C LYS A 488 -4.26 3.14 30.63
N LYS A 489 -4.60 4.44 30.64
CA LYS A 489 -5.87 4.90 31.23
C LYS A 489 -7.08 4.32 30.50
N ALA A 490 -7.02 4.23 29.17
CA ALA A 490 -8.09 3.63 28.39
C ALA A 490 -8.31 2.15 28.71
N SER A 491 -7.26 1.40 29.07
CA SER A 491 -7.40 0.00 29.50
C SER A 491 -8.01 -0.19 30.90
N GLU A 492 -8.06 0.87 31.70
CA GLU A 492 -8.51 0.83 33.11
C GLU A 492 -9.91 1.43 33.30
N ILE A 493 -10.63 1.79 32.23
CA ILE A 493 -11.95 2.45 32.29
C ILE A 493 -13.02 1.53 32.91
N ASP A 494 -13.22 0.37 32.29
CA ASP A 494 -14.22 -0.62 32.70
C ASP A 494 -13.78 -2.03 32.27
N GLU A 495 -14.58 -3.04 32.61
CA GLU A 495 -14.27 -4.43 32.30
C GLU A 495 -14.22 -4.71 30.79
N ALA A 496 -15.09 -4.07 29.98
CA ALA A 496 -15.11 -4.27 28.53
C ALA A 496 -13.83 -3.74 27.87
N HIS A 497 -13.34 -2.59 28.33
CA HIS A 497 -12.06 -2.02 27.90
C HIS A 497 -10.88 -2.87 28.35
N ARG A 498 -10.88 -3.37 29.59
CA ARG A 498 -9.82 -4.28 30.05
C ARG A 498 -9.75 -5.53 29.17
N LYS A 499 -10.89 -6.17 28.92
CA LYS A 499 -11.00 -7.36 28.03
C LYS A 499 -10.55 -7.05 26.61
N LEU A 500 -10.86 -5.87 26.07
CA LEU A 500 -10.39 -5.42 24.76
C LEU A 500 -8.86 -5.53 24.66
N PHE A 501 -8.11 -5.03 25.65
CA PHE A 501 -6.65 -5.07 25.63
C PHE A 501 -6.10 -6.47 25.91
N GLU A 502 -6.65 -7.21 26.88
CA GLU A 502 -6.22 -8.59 27.20
C GLU A 502 -6.34 -9.52 25.98
N ILE A 503 -7.50 -9.50 25.30
CA ILE A 503 -7.73 -10.27 24.09
C ILE A 503 -6.84 -9.77 22.94
N SER A 504 -6.71 -8.46 22.77
CA SER A 504 -5.91 -7.88 21.69
C SER A 504 -4.41 -8.19 21.82
N LEU A 505 -3.88 -8.30 23.03
CA LEU A 505 -2.48 -8.68 23.27
C LEU A 505 -2.20 -10.13 22.85
N ILE A 506 -3.16 -11.04 23.06
CA ILE A 506 -3.06 -12.44 22.64
C ILE A 506 -3.13 -12.52 21.11
N LEU A 507 -4.12 -11.86 20.50
CA LEU A 507 -4.38 -11.95 19.06
C LEU A 507 -3.41 -11.10 18.18
N GLU A 508 -2.68 -10.14 18.77
CA GLU A 508 -1.74 -9.28 18.03
C GLU A 508 -0.75 -10.13 17.24
N GLY A 509 -0.62 -9.87 15.94
CA GLY A 509 0.36 -10.51 15.07
C GLY A 509 -0.03 -11.90 14.58
N MET A 510 -1.22 -12.40 14.91
CA MET A 510 -1.76 -13.63 14.30
C MET A 510 -2.14 -13.40 12.84
N ASN A 511 -2.08 -14.46 12.03
CA ASN A 511 -2.51 -14.45 10.64
C ASN A 511 -4.04 -14.35 10.52
N ARG A 512 -4.53 -13.54 9.57
CA ARG A 512 -5.96 -13.27 9.36
C ARG A 512 -6.49 -13.77 8.02
N HIS A 513 -5.75 -13.52 6.95
CA HIS A 513 -6.16 -13.89 5.60
C HIS A 513 -4.94 -14.07 4.70
N THR A 514 -5.12 -14.84 3.64
CA THR A 514 -4.14 -14.99 2.58
C THR A 514 -4.26 -13.86 1.56
N SER A 515 -3.15 -13.52 0.93
CA SER A 515 -3.08 -12.58 -0.20
C SER A 515 -1.90 -12.93 -1.09
N THR A 516 -1.95 -12.57 -2.36
CA THR A 516 -0.83 -12.76 -3.28
C THR A 516 0.26 -11.73 -3.01
N HIS A 517 1.53 -12.14 -2.93
CA HIS A 517 2.66 -11.21 -2.82
C HIS A 517 2.64 -10.27 -4.02
N ALA A 518 2.67 -8.97 -3.76
CA ALA A 518 2.51 -7.97 -4.81
C ALA A 518 3.58 -8.08 -5.90
N ALA A 519 4.76 -8.64 -5.62
CA ALA A 519 5.88 -8.75 -6.56
C ALA A 519 6.48 -10.16 -6.70
N GLY A 520 6.18 -11.05 -5.76
CA GLY A 520 7.04 -12.21 -5.50
C GLY A 520 6.64 -13.37 -6.38
N LEU A 521 7.60 -13.91 -7.10
CA LEU A 521 7.46 -15.10 -7.94
C LEU A 521 8.46 -16.15 -7.49
N VAL A 522 8.07 -17.41 -7.63
CA VAL A 522 8.97 -18.55 -7.47
C VAL A 522 9.10 -19.27 -8.80
N ILE A 523 10.32 -19.68 -9.15
CA ILE A 523 10.64 -20.45 -10.35
C ILE A 523 11.33 -21.74 -9.88
N ALA A 524 10.65 -22.86 -9.99
CA ALA A 524 11.21 -24.18 -9.67
C ALA A 524 11.90 -24.80 -10.90
N PRO A 525 12.90 -25.67 -10.71
CA PRO A 525 13.51 -26.43 -11.81
C PRO A 525 12.59 -27.51 -12.41
N GLY A 526 11.47 -27.83 -11.76
CA GLY A 526 10.50 -28.83 -12.18
C GLY A 526 9.08 -28.45 -11.73
N GLU A 527 8.20 -29.42 -11.47
CA GLU A 527 6.87 -29.11 -10.93
C GLU A 527 7.00 -28.52 -9.51
N LEU A 528 6.33 -27.39 -9.26
CA LEU A 528 6.33 -26.72 -7.94
C LEU A 528 5.90 -27.65 -6.81
N THR A 529 4.97 -28.55 -7.10
CA THR A 529 4.39 -29.50 -6.14
C THR A 529 5.35 -30.62 -5.73
N ASP A 530 6.56 -30.67 -6.27
CA ASP A 530 7.64 -31.53 -5.75
C ASP A 530 8.40 -30.88 -4.58
N TYR A 531 8.20 -29.58 -4.37
CA TYR A 531 8.94 -28.76 -3.40
C TYR A 531 8.04 -28.05 -2.38
N LEU A 532 6.88 -27.55 -2.81
CA LEU A 532 5.96 -26.79 -1.96
C LEU A 532 4.48 -27.01 -2.33
N PRO A 533 3.53 -26.80 -1.39
CA PRO A 533 2.11 -26.85 -1.67
C PRO A 533 1.61 -25.56 -2.34
N LEU A 534 0.54 -25.67 -3.12
CA LEU A 534 -0.08 -24.56 -3.83
C LEU A 534 -1.47 -24.22 -3.28
N HIS A 535 -1.87 -22.96 -3.44
CA HIS A 535 -3.15 -22.41 -3.03
C HIS A 535 -3.80 -21.69 -4.22
N LYS A 536 -5.12 -21.76 -4.35
CA LYS A 536 -5.89 -21.03 -5.36
C LYS A 536 -6.76 -19.99 -4.67
N SER A 537 -6.60 -18.72 -5.03
CA SER A 537 -7.43 -17.63 -4.50
C SER A 537 -8.87 -17.68 -5.05
N SER A 538 -9.76 -16.91 -4.45
CA SER A 538 -11.14 -16.71 -4.97
C SER A 538 -11.18 -16.04 -6.35
N THR A 539 -10.12 -15.31 -6.72
CA THR A 539 -9.95 -14.71 -8.06
C THR A 539 -9.44 -15.72 -9.09
N GLY A 540 -9.03 -16.91 -8.65
CA GLY A 540 -8.51 -17.98 -9.50
C GLY A 540 -6.99 -18.01 -9.63
N ASP A 541 -6.28 -17.07 -9.00
CA ASP A 541 -4.82 -16.99 -9.03
C ASP A 541 -4.20 -18.12 -8.21
N ILE A 542 -3.16 -18.73 -8.75
CA ILE A 542 -2.40 -19.78 -8.06
C ILE A 542 -1.22 -19.12 -7.34
N THR A 543 -1.04 -19.47 -6.07
CA THR A 543 0.07 -19.02 -5.23
C THR A 543 0.75 -20.21 -4.56
N THR A 544 1.95 -20.01 -4.03
CA THR A 544 2.54 -20.93 -3.05
C THR A 544 1.68 -20.99 -1.78
N GLN A 545 1.91 -21.97 -0.92
CA GLN A 545 1.42 -21.96 0.47
C GLN A 545 2.49 -21.47 1.45
N TYR A 546 3.76 -21.53 1.07
CA TYR A 546 4.86 -21.03 1.88
C TYR A 546 5.14 -19.57 1.56
N GLU A 547 5.30 -18.75 2.60
CA GLU A 547 5.69 -17.33 2.44
C GLU A 547 7.14 -17.18 1.95
N MET A 548 7.48 -15.96 1.51
CA MET A 548 8.77 -15.65 0.88
C MET A 548 9.99 -16.11 1.67
N LYS A 549 10.02 -15.88 3.00
CA LYS A 549 11.16 -16.30 3.84
C LYS A 549 11.31 -17.82 3.91
N CYS A 550 10.19 -18.55 3.88
CA CYS A 550 10.20 -20.00 3.89
C CYS A 550 10.72 -20.56 2.56
N ILE A 551 10.35 -19.95 1.44
CA ILE A 551 10.85 -20.29 0.10
C ILE A 551 12.39 -20.11 0.04
N ASP A 552 12.91 -19.02 0.58
CA ASP A 552 14.36 -18.76 0.68
C ASP A 552 15.10 -19.85 1.46
N LYS A 553 14.46 -20.40 2.51
CA LYS A 553 15.06 -21.43 3.37
C LYS A 553 15.09 -22.80 2.70
N ILE A 554 14.07 -23.15 1.93
CA ILE A 554 14.04 -24.39 1.12
C ILE A 554 14.82 -24.24 -0.20
N GLY A 555 15.36 -23.05 -0.47
CA GLY A 555 16.36 -22.81 -1.51
C GLY A 555 15.84 -22.75 -2.95
N LEU A 556 14.54 -22.52 -3.14
CA LEU A 556 13.99 -22.26 -4.47
C LEU A 556 14.34 -20.84 -4.95
N LEU A 557 14.46 -20.69 -6.28
CA LEU A 557 14.66 -19.39 -6.88
C LEU A 557 13.41 -18.51 -6.71
N LYS A 558 13.55 -17.44 -5.92
CA LYS A 558 12.59 -16.34 -5.89
C LYS A 558 13.05 -15.20 -6.79
N VAL A 559 12.09 -14.48 -7.36
CA VAL A 559 12.33 -13.24 -8.09
C VAL A 559 11.23 -12.25 -7.77
N ASP A 560 11.61 -11.02 -7.48
CA ASP A 560 10.69 -9.94 -7.13
C ASP A 560 10.47 -9.01 -8.34
N PHE A 561 9.27 -9.10 -8.93
CA PHE A 561 8.79 -8.28 -10.05
C PHE A 561 7.89 -7.16 -9.54
N LEU A 562 8.51 -6.06 -9.14
CA LEU A 562 7.79 -4.92 -8.58
C LEU A 562 7.11 -4.14 -9.71
N GLY A 563 5.82 -3.87 -9.55
CA GLY A 563 5.11 -2.90 -10.38
C GLY A 563 5.43 -1.50 -9.87
N LEU A 564 6.21 -0.72 -10.61
CA LEU A 564 6.54 0.65 -10.28
C LEU A 564 5.75 1.62 -11.15
N ARG A 565 4.71 2.23 -10.56
CA ARG A 565 3.85 3.25 -11.19
C ARG A 565 4.63 4.30 -11.99
N ASN A 566 5.77 4.75 -11.48
CA ASN A 566 6.53 5.82 -12.16
C ASN A 566 7.09 5.39 -13.52
N LEU A 567 7.38 4.11 -13.73
CA LEU A 567 7.79 3.61 -15.04
C LEU A 567 6.61 3.67 -16.03
N THR A 568 5.39 3.38 -15.56
CA THR A 568 4.16 3.59 -16.32
C THR A 568 3.95 5.07 -16.67
N VAL A 569 4.20 5.99 -15.71
CA VAL A 569 4.10 7.44 -15.96
C VAL A 569 5.09 7.89 -17.03
N ILE A 570 6.34 7.43 -16.96
CA ILE A 570 7.37 7.73 -17.98
C ILE A 570 6.90 7.23 -19.35
N GLU A 571 6.50 5.97 -19.46
CA GLU A 571 6.05 5.38 -20.71
C GLU A 571 4.85 6.12 -21.31
N ASN A 572 3.82 6.39 -20.51
CA ASN A 572 2.64 7.13 -20.96
C ASN A 572 3.00 8.55 -21.41
N THR A 573 3.95 9.20 -20.72
CA THR A 573 4.47 10.51 -21.13
C THR A 573 5.17 10.42 -22.49
N LEU A 574 6.06 9.44 -22.68
CA LEU A 574 6.76 9.22 -23.93
C LEU A 574 5.80 8.88 -25.08
N GLN A 575 4.72 8.13 -24.82
CA GLN A 575 3.69 7.85 -25.81
C GLN A 575 2.91 9.11 -26.22
N LEU A 576 2.59 9.99 -25.28
CA LEU A 576 1.96 11.28 -25.59
C LEU A 576 2.88 12.17 -26.43
N LEU A 577 4.17 12.22 -26.10
CA LEU A 577 5.18 12.95 -26.87
C LEU A 577 5.37 12.38 -28.28
N LYS A 578 5.39 11.04 -28.41
CA LYS A 578 5.47 10.36 -29.70
C LYS A 578 4.29 10.69 -30.60
N LYS A 579 3.08 10.82 -30.06
CA LYS A 579 1.89 11.28 -30.82
C LYS A 579 2.04 12.71 -31.35
N LYS A 580 2.87 13.53 -30.72
CA LYS A 580 3.24 14.89 -31.19
C LYS A 580 4.46 14.90 -32.12
N GLY A 581 5.03 13.75 -32.45
CA GLY A 581 6.25 13.64 -33.25
C GLY A 581 7.53 14.01 -32.49
N VAL A 582 7.48 14.08 -31.15
CA VAL A 582 8.65 14.33 -30.30
C VAL A 582 9.19 12.99 -29.81
N HIS A 583 10.49 12.77 -30.01
CA HIS A 583 11.19 11.57 -29.56
C HIS A 583 12.21 11.94 -28.47
N VAL A 584 12.04 11.37 -27.28
CA VAL A 584 12.95 11.53 -26.15
C VAL A 584 13.50 10.16 -25.79
N ASP A 585 14.82 10.03 -25.78
CA ASP A 585 15.48 8.82 -25.27
C ASP A 585 15.78 9.00 -23.78
N ILE A 586 14.98 8.33 -22.94
CA ILE A 586 15.11 8.42 -21.49
C ILE A 586 16.42 7.85 -20.96
N ASN A 587 17.07 6.94 -21.69
CA ASN A 587 18.32 6.32 -21.27
C ASN A 587 19.54 7.20 -21.53
N ASN A 588 19.37 8.31 -22.26
CA ASN A 588 20.45 9.19 -22.69
C ASN A 588 20.10 10.67 -22.47
N LEU A 589 19.74 10.99 -21.23
CA LEU A 589 19.47 12.38 -20.83
C LEU A 589 20.76 13.14 -20.47
N PRO A 590 20.79 14.48 -20.64
CA PRO A 590 21.90 15.30 -20.17
C PRO A 590 22.06 15.16 -18.66
N GLU A 591 23.29 15.01 -18.15
CA GLU A 591 23.54 14.79 -16.71
C GLU A 591 23.51 16.08 -15.88
N LYS A 592 23.58 17.23 -16.54
CA LYS A 592 23.65 18.57 -15.94
C LYS A 592 22.61 19.50 -16.58
N ASP A 593 21.36 19.06 -16.62
CA ASP A 593 20.27 19.90 -17.10
C ASP A 593 19.86 20.92 -16.04
N GLU A 594 20.07 22.20 -16.33
CA GLU A 594 19.85 23.30 -15.39
C GLU A 594 18.38 23.41 -14.95
N LYS A 595 17.43 23.28 -15.90
CA LYS A 595 15.99 23.35 -15.61
C LYS A 595 15.55 22.24 -14.65
N THR A 596 16.07 21.04 -14.82
CA THR A 596 15.77 19.89 -13.96
C THR A 596 16.26 20.13 -12.54
N PHE A 597 17.50 20.61 -12.35
CA PHE A 597 18.02 20.91 -11.02
C PHE A 597 17.36 22.13 -10.37
N GLN A 598 16.98 23.13 -11.16
CA GLN A 598 16.20 24.28 -10.68
C GLN A 598 14.87 23.83 -10.10
N LEU A 599 14.15 22.90 -10.75
CA LEU A 599 12.90 22.34 -10.23
C LEU A 599 13.07 21.72 -8.84
N PHE A 600 14.15 20.98 -8.59
CA PHE A 600 14.48 20.48 -7.25
C PHE A 600 14.84 21.61 -6.28
N GLY A 601 15.67 22.56 -6.71
CA GLY A 601 16.11 23.70 -5.89
C GLY A 601 15.00 24.67 -5.51
N GLU A 602 13.89 24.71 -6.25
CA GLU A 602 12.68 25.46 -5.93
C GLU A 602 11.67 24.64 -5.11
N GLY A 603 11.96 23.35 -4.85
CA GLY A 603 11.05 22.46 -4.14
C GLY A 603 9.80 22.11 -4.94
N ARG A 604 9.80 22.27 -6.28
CA ARG A 604 8.66 21.95 -7.17
C ARG A 604 8.60 20.46 -7.52
N THR A 605 8.76 19.59 -6.52
CA THR A 605 8.91 18.13 -6.70
C THR A 605 7.63 17.33 -6.42
N ILE A 606 6.46 17.98 -6.36
CA ILE A 606 5.18 17.24 -6.30
C ILE A 606 5.05 16.39 -7.56
N GLY A 607 4.75 15.09 -7.41
CA GLY A 607 4.73 14.13 -8.50
C GLY A 607 6.11 13.57 -8.90
N VAL A 608 7.21 13.97 -8.24
CA VAL A 608 8.56 13.41 -8.47
C VAL A 608 8.87 12.34 -7.42
N PHE A 609 9.06 11.10 -7.87
CA PHE A 609 9.29 9.92 -7.04
C PHE A 609 10.35 10.15 -5.94
N GLN A 610 10.10 9.67 -4.71
CA GLN A 610 10.93 9.84 -3.50
C GLN A 610 11.08 11.27 -2.97
N PHE A 611 10.84 12.31 -3.78
CA PHE A 611 11.14 13.70 -3.43
C PHE A 611 9.91 14.59 -3.15
N GLU A 612 8.70 14.03 -3.05
CA GLU A 612 7.45 14.82 -2.93
C GLU A 612 7.17 15.39 -1.52
N SER A 613 7.70 14.77 -0.46
CA SER A 613 7.29 15.09 0.91
C SER A 613 7.62 16.55 1.29
N ALA A 614 6.77 17.18 2.09
CA ALA A 614 6.96 18.59 2.47
C ALA A 614 8.31 18.84 3.17
N SER A 615 8.74 17.91 4.02
CA SER A 615 10.05 17.98 4.68
C SER A 615 11.19 17.86 3.67
N MET A 616 11.10 16.92 2.72
CA MET A 616 12.11 16.76 1.67
C MET A 616 12.23 18.02 0.82
N ARG A 617 11.10 18.58 0.37
CA ARG A 617 11.05 19.84 -0.39
C ARG A 617 11.74 20.99 0.33
N LYS A 618 11.50 21.13 1.64
CA LYS A 618 12.18 22.13 2.48
C LYS A 618 13.70 21.98 2.43
N TYR A 619 14.21 20.76 2.56
CA TYR A 619 15.65 20.53 2.51
C TYR A 619 16.24 20.69 1.11
N LEU A 620 15.51 20.33 0.06
CA LEU A 620 15.93 20.58 -1.32
C LEU A 620 16.08 22.07 -1.63
N MET A 621 15.14 22.91 -1.16
CA MET A 621 15.24 24.37 -1.30
C MET A 621 16.47 24.96 -0.61
N LYS A 622 16.84 24.41 0.56
CA LYS A 622 18.07 24.78 1.26
C LYS A 622 19.33 24.22 0.57
N LEU A 623 19.26 22.99 0.05
CA LEU A 623 20.38 22.29 -0.59
C LEU A 623 20.74 22.87 -1.95
N LYS A 624 19.75 23.29 -2.74
CA LYS A 624 19.89 23.71 -4.15
C LYS A 624 20.76 22.72 -4.94
N PRO A 625 20.28 21.48 -5.17
CA PRO A 625 21.09 20.43 -5.82
C PRO A 625 21.59 20.88 -7.20
N THR A 626 22.84 20.55 -7.52
CA THR A 626 23.50 20.93 -8.79
C THR A 626 24.02 19.73 -9.59
N CYS A 627 23.93 18.54 -9.02
CA CYS A 627 24.31 17.28 -9.64
C CYS A 627 23.48 16.12 -9.07
N ILE A 628 23.52 14.96 -9.72
CA ILE A 628 22.76 13.77 -9.28
C ILE A 628 23.27 13.29 -7.91
N GLN A 629 24.57 13.41 -7.60
CA GLN A 629 25.15 13.01 -6.31
C GLN A 629 24.50 13.71 -5.11
N ASP A 630 24.08 14.96 -5.27
CA ASP A 630 23.31 15.69 -4.25
C ASP A 630 21.96 15.00 -3.96
N LEU A 631 21.27 14.53 -5.00
CA LEU A 631 20.01 13.80 -4.88
C LEU A 631 20.22 12.43 -4.24
N ILE A 632 21.29 11.72 -4.60
CA ILE A 632 21.68 10.43 -4.00
C ILE A 632 21.90 10.59 -2.50
N ALA A 633 22.62 11.63 -2.08
CA ALA A 633 22.89 11.89 -0.67
C ALA A 633 21.63 12.29 0.08
N MET A 634 20.81 13.18 -0.50
CA MET A 634 19.58 13.64 0.15
C MET A 634 18.57 12.49 0.34
N ASN A 635 18.43 11.59 -0.64
CA ASN A 635 17.57 10.39 -0.52
C ASN A 635 18.07 9.40 0.56
N ALA A 636 19.38 9.34 0.79
CA ALA A 636 19.96 8.56 1.87
C ALA A 636 19.75 9.21 3.26
N LEU A 637 19.94 10.53 3.35
CA LEU A 637 19.92 11.28 4.61
C LEU A 637 18.52 11.64 5.14
N HIS A 638 17.51 11.76 4.26
CA HIS A 638 16.13 12.15 4.64
C HIS A 638 15.36 11.01 5.34
N ARG A 639 15.85 10.60 6.50
CA ARG A 639 15.28 9.50 7.31
C ARG A 639 15.43 9.79 8.80
N PRO A 640 14.56 9.25 9.68
CA PRO A 640 14.73 9.36 11.12
C PRO A 640 16.12 8.85 11.55
N GLY A 641 16.90 9.68 12.25
CA GLY A 641 18.31 9.43 12.56
C GLY A 641 19.25 10.37 11.78
N PRO A 642 19.62 10.05 10.52
CA PRO A 642 20.57 10.85 9.74
C PRO A 642 20.04 12.24 9.34
N MET A 643 18.74 12.52 9.48
CA MET A 643 18.16 13.84 9.16
C MET A 643 18.85 14.99 9.91
N GLN A 644 19.40 14.73 11.11
CA GLN A 644 20.17 15.71 11.88
C GLN A 644 21.45 16.18 11.18
N MET A 645 21.98 15.37 10.24
CA MET A 645 23.21 15.65 9.50
C MET A 645 22.96 16.51 8.24
N ILE A 646 21.71 16.63 7.80
CA ILE A 646 21.37 17.35 6.56
C ILE A 646 21.79 18.81 6.64
N GLU A 647 21.61 19.46 7.78
CA GLU A 647 22.01 20.87 7.92
C GLU A 647 23.52 21.07 7.77
N GLU A 648 24.32 20.19 8.36
CA GLU A 648 25.77 20.24 8.23
C GLU A 648 26.20 19.92 6.80
N PHE A 649 25.57 18.94 6.14
CA PHE A 649 25.79 18.63 4.73
C PHE A 649 25.56 19.86 3.84
N ILE A 650 24.44 20.58 4.06
CA ILE A 650 24.09 21.79 3.32
C ILE A 650 25.08 22.94 3.61
N LYS A 651 25.48 23.13 4.87
CA LYS A 651 26.47 24.16 5.24
C LYS A 651 27.81 23.92 4.56
N ARG A 652 28.29 22.67 4.55
CA ARG A 652 29.56 22.31 3.90
C ARG A 652 29.50 22.48 2.39
N LYS A 653 28.41 22.06 1.74
CA LYS A 653 28.19 22.27 0.30
C LYS A 653 28.30 23.75 -0.07
N HIS A 654 27.65 24.64 0.69
CA HIS A 654 27.65 26.08 0.42
C HIS A 654 28.90 26.82 0.95
N GLY A 655 29.92 26.09 1.43
CA GLY A 655 31.15 26.69 1.97
C GLY A 655 30.97 27.47 3.27
N LYS A 656 29.83 27.30 3.96
CA LYS A 656 29.53 27.94 5.26
C LYS A 656 30.11 27.18 6.46
N SER A 657 30.55 25.94 6.25
CA SER A 657 31.26 25.12 7.23
C SER A 657 32.50 24.51 6.57
N LYS A 658 33.60 24.40 7.31
CA LYS A 658 34.86 23.87 6.79
C LYS A 658 34.78 22.34 6.65
N ILE A 659 35.20 21.84 5.50
CA ILE A 659 35.34 20.40 5.27
C ILE A 659 36.70 19.97 5.83
N GLU A 660 36.70 19.25 6.95
CA GLU A 660 37.90 18.70 7.57
C GLU A 660 37.89 17.17 7.51
N TYR A 661 39.04 16.59 7.17
CA TYR A 661 39.24 15.15 7.13
C TYR A 661 40.23 14.77 8.24
N LEU A 662 39.93 13.71 9.00
CA LEU A 662 40.84 13.19 10.03
C LEU A 662 42.17 12.69 9.47
N HIS A 663 42.18 12.30 8.19
CA HIS A 663 43.37 11.86 7.47
C HIS A 663 43.22 12.14 5.96
N PRO A 664 44.29 12.50 5.23
CA PRO A 664 44.24 12.77 3.78
C PRO A 664 43.65 11.62 2.95
N SER A 665 43.88 10.36 3.36
CA SER A 665 43.32 9.18 2.69
C SER A 665 41.79 9.10 2.68
N LEU A 666 41.09 9.87 3.53
CA LEU A 666 39.64 9.91 3.56
C LEU A 666 39.04 10.84 2.49
N GLU A 667 39.81 11.82 2.00
CA GLU A 667 39.31 12.81 1.04
C GLU A 667 38.77 12.18 -0.24
N PRO A 668 39.45 11.24 -0.93
CA PRO A 668 38.92 10.65 -2.17
C PRO A 668 37.59 9.91 -1.99
N ILE A 669 37.31 9.43 -0.77
CA ILE A 669 36.11 8.64 -0.46
C ILE A 669 34.94 9.56 -0.06
N LEU A 670 35.23 10.60 0.72
CA LEU A 670 34.22 11.46 1.35
C LEU A 670 34.01 12.80 0.62
N LYS A 671 34.80 13.12 -0.41
CA LYS A 671 34.68 14.35 -1.18
C LYS A 671 33.28 14.52 -1.79
N GLU A 672 32.68 13.43 -2.30
CA GLU A 672 31.34 13.46 -2.88
C GLU A 672 30.21 13.75 -1.87
N THR A 673 30.48 13.59 -0.57
CA THR A 673 29.55 13.85 0.52
C THR A 673 30.06 14.92 1.47
N TYR A 674 30.95 15.78 0.98
CA TYR A 674 31.50 16.93 1.72
C TYR A 674 32.10 16.54 3.09
N GLY A 675 32.81 15.41 3.15
CA GLY A 675 33.46 14.93 4.38
C GLY A 675 32.51 14.26 5.39
N ILE A 676 31.27 13.95 5.03
CA ILE A 676 30.30 13.25 5.89
C ILE A 676 30.19 11.79 5.43
N ILE A 677 30.24 10.83 6.35
CA ILE A 677 29.99 9.42 6.03
C ILE A 677 28.48 9.24 5.87
N VAL A 678 28.02 8.90 4.66
CA VAL A 678 26.60 8.69 4.36
C VAL A 678 26.33 7.25 3.94
N TYR A 679 27.26 6.66 3.19
CA TYR A 679 27.03 5.38 2.52
C TYR A 679 27.73 4.21 3.19
N GLN A 680 27.13 3.02 3.07
CA GLN A 680 27.74 1.75 3.46
C GLN A 680 29.00 1.45 2.63
N GLU A 681 28.96 1.78 1.35
CA GLU A 681 30.09 1.65 0.42
C GLU A 681 31.27 2.54 0.86
N GLN A 682 31.02 3.74 1.40
CA GLN A 682 32.09 4.59 1.96
C GLN A 682 32.73 3.94 3.19
N VAL A 683 31.95 3.33 4.08
CA VAL A 683 32.48 2.56 5.22
C VAL A 683 33.40 1.44 4.73
N MET A 684 32.97 0.71 3.69
CA MET A 684 33.78 -0.37 3.13
C MET A 684 35.08 0.14 2.51
N GLN A 685 35.03 1.25 1.78
CA GLN A 685 36.21 1.88 1.18
C GLN A 685 37.17 2.44 2.23
N ILE A 686 36.66 3.00 3.33
CA ILE A 686 37.51 3.47 4.43
C ILE A 686 38.22 2.28 5.06
N ALA A 687 37.53 1.18 5.35
CA ALA A 687 38.18 -0.02 5.90
C ALA A 687 39.22 -0.63 4.95
N HIS A 688 38.95 -0.63 3.64
CA HIS A 688 39.92 -1.07 2.64
C HIS A 688 41.14 -0.16 2.59
N LYS A 689 40.94 1.16 2.51
CA LYS A 689 42.03 2.13 2.30
C LYS A 689 42.86 2.40 3.56
N ILE A 690 42.22 2.43 4.73
CA ILE A 690 42.86 2.73 6.03
C ILE A 690 43.46 1.47 6.63
N ALA A 691 42.67 0.40 6.75
CA ALA A 691 43.08 -0.82 7.46
C ALA A 691 43.60 -1.94 6.54
N GLY A 692 43.65 -1.75 5.22
CA GLY A 692 44.09 -2.76 4.27
C GLY A 692 43.17 -3.98 4.17
N PHE A 693 41.90 -3.86 4.60
CA PHE A 693 40.95 -4.97 4.51
C PHE A 693 40.62 -5.30 3.05
N SER A 694 40.35 -6.57 2.73
CA SER A 694 39.65 -6.90 1.49
C SER A 694 38.26 -6.22 1.50
N LEU A 695 37.72 -5.86 0.34
CA LEU A 695 36.36 -5.30 0.25
C LEU A 695 35.31 -6.30 0.77
N ALA A 696 35.58 -7.60 0.63
CA ALA A 696 34.80 -8.69 1.21
C ALA A 696 34.78 -8.65 2.75
N LYS A 697 35.96 -8.52 3.39
CA LYS A 697 36.08 -8.34 4.85
C LYS A 697 35.46 -7.02 5.32
N ALA A 698 35.51 -5.98 4.49
CA ALA A 698 34.88 -4.71 4.78
C ALA A 698 33.33 -4.80 4.80
N ASP A 699 32.69 -5.58 3.93
CA ASP A 699 31.24 -5.85 4.03
C ASP A 699 30.90 -6.66 5.29
N LEU A 700 31.75 -7.62 5.70
CA LEU A 700 31.57 -8.33 6.98
C LEU A 700 31.58 -7.36 8.16
N MET A 701 32.49 -6.38 8.16
CA MET A 701 32.55 -5.33 9.18
C MET A 701 31.28 -4.49 9.22
N ARG A 702 30.81 -4.02 8.06
CA ARG A 702 29.55 -3.28 7.95
C ARG A 702 28.35 -4.10 8.46
N ARG A 703 28.30 -5.42 8.20
CA ARG A 703 27.26 -6.32 8.73
C ARG A 703 27.32 -6.45 10.25
N ALA A 704 28.52 -6.63 10.81
CA ALA A 704 28.71 -6.73 12.26
C ALA A 704 28.24 -5.47 12.98
N MET A 705 28.52 -4.28 12.40
CA MET A 705 28.03 -2.99 12.88
C MET A 705 26.50 -2.92 12.88
N GLY A 706 25.87 -3.29 11.76
CA GLY A 706 24.40 -3.30 11.66
C GLY A 706 23.71 -4.25 12.64
N LYS A 707 24.35 -5.37 13.01
CA LYS A 707 23.82 -6.35 13.98
C LYS A 707 24.16 -6.04 15.44
N LYS A 708 24.99 -5.02 15.72
CA LYS A 708 25.49 -4.70 17.06
C LYS A 708 26.15 -5.90 17.77
N ASP A 709 26.86 -6.74 17.01
CA ASP A 709 27.56 -7.91 17.56
C ASP A 709 28.82 -7.47 18.30
N LYS A 710 28.70 -7.30 19.63
CA LYS A 710 29.78 -6.80 20.49
C LYS A 710 31.07 -7.63 20.39
N LYS A 711 30.98 -8.95 20.20
CA LYS A 711 32.15 -9.83 20.16
C LYS A 711 32.91 -9.65 18.85
N THR A 712 32.19 -9.69 17.73
CA THR A 712 32.77 -9.52 16.39
C THR A 712 33.28 -8.08 16.19
N MET A 713 32.57 -7.09 16.71
CA MET A 713 32.96 -5.68 16.64
C MET A 713 34.31 -5.40 17.32
N LYS A 714 34.55 -5.95 18.52
CA LYS A 714 35.82 -5.78 19.22
C LYS A 714 36.99 -6.34 18.40
N SER A 715 36.83 -7.56 17.87
CA SER A 715 37.87 -8.19 17.04
C SER A 715 38.15 -7.40 15.75
N LEU A 716 37.10 -6.88 15.10
CA LEU A 716 37.26 -6.06 13.90
C LEU A 716 37.91 -4.71 14.19
N MET A 717 37.63 -4.11 15.34
CA MET A 717 38.28 -2.87 15.79
C MET A 717 39.79 -3.08 15.96
N ASP A 718 40.19 -4.13 16.66
CA ASP A 718 41.61 -4.43 16.90
C ASP A 718 42.34 -4.66 15.57
N ASN A 719 41.74 -5.44 14.66
CA ASN A 719 42.25 -5.66 13.30
C ASN A 719 42.31 -4.37 12.47
N PHE A 720 41.33 -3.48 12.61
CA PHE A 720 41.29 -2.22 11.87
C PHE A 720 42.41 -1.29 12.32
N ILE A 721 42.61 -1.17 13.63
CA ILE A 721 43.67 -0.33 14.20
C ILE A 721 45.04 -0.89 13.81
N GLN A 722 45.26 -2.20 13.92
CA GLN A 722 46.53 -2.81 13.53
C GLN A 722 46.82 -2.56 12.04
N GLY A 723 45.86 -2.82 11.16
CA GLY A 723 46.03 -2.57 9.73
C GLY A 723 46.26 -1.09 9.40
N ALA A 724 45.67 -0.17 10.16
CA ALA A 724 45.92 1.26 10.00
C ALA A 724 47.35 1.65 10.39
N VAL A 725 47.87 1.08 11.49
CA VAL A 725 49.25 1.26 11.93
C VAL A 725 50.22 0.70 10.89
N ASP A 726 49.94 -0.48 10.34
CA ASP A 726 50.74 -1.11 9.30
C ASP A 726 50.78 -0.25 8.01
N ASN A 727 49.73 0.54 7.76
CA ASN A 727 49.64 1.50 6.66
C ASN A 727 50.17 2.92 7.01
N GLY A 728 50.84 3.08 8.14
CA GLY A 728 51.50 4.33 8.54
C GLY A 728 50.59 5.38 9.17
N ILE A 729 49.42 4.99 9.68
CA ILE A 729 48.47 5.90 10.36
C ILE A 729 48.61 5.76 11.88
N GLU A 730 48.66 6.89 12.59
CA GLU A 730 48.80 6.87 14.05
C GLU A 730 47.64 6.13 14.74
N PRO A 731 47.90 5.31 15.78
CA PRO A 731 46.88 4.53 16.48
C PRO A 731 45.71 5.38 17.01
N LYS A 732 45.99 6.62 17.43
CA LYS A 732 44.99 7.56 17.94
C LYS A 732 44.01 7.95 16.82
N THR A 733 44.52 8.39 15.68
CA THR A 733 43.73 8.74 14.49
C THR A 733 42.96 7.54 13.96
N ALA A 734 43.56 6.35 13.93
CA ALA A 734 42.88 5.12 13.54
C ALA A 734 41.67 4.80 14.43
N ARG A 735 41.80 4.99 15.74
CA ARG A 735 40.70 4.80 16.70
C ARG A 735 39.60 5.84 16.53
N GLU A 736 39.96 7.11 16.32
CA GLU A 736 38.99 8.18 16.05
C GLU A 736 38.21 7.90 14.76
N ILE A 737 38.87 7.44 13.69
CA ILE A 737 38.22 7.03 12.45
C ILE A 737 37.27 5.85 12.70
N PHE A 738 37.71 4.82 13.43
CA PHE A 738 36.84 3.67 13.72
C PHE A 738 35.58 4.07 14.50
N ASN A 739 35.73 4.90 15.54
CA ASN A 739 34.60 5.41 16.33
C ASN A 739 33.63 6.25 15.48
N LEU A 740 34.17 7.01 14.52
CA LEU A 740 33.35 7.73 13.55
C LEU A 740 32.57 6.75 12.68
N ILE A 741 33.21 5.70 12.16
CA ILE A 741 32.52 4.67 11.37
C ILE A 741 31.41 4.01 12.20
N GLU A 742 31.68 3.58 13.43
CA GLU A 742 30.72 2.89 14.29
C GLU A 742 29.46 3.74 14.53
N ARG A 743 29.63 5.02 14.86
CA ARG A 743 28.51 5.95 15.09
C ARG A 743 27.64 6.13 13.84
N PHE A 744 28.25 6.10 12.66
CA PHE A 744 27.55 6.34 11.39
C PHE A 744 27.03 5.05 10.74
N ALA A 745 27.62 3.89 11.04
CA ALA A 745 27.21 2.61 10.48
C ALA A 745 25.78 2.22 10.89
N GLU A 746 25.27 2.74 12.00
CA GLU A 746 23.86 2.62 12.38
C GLU A 746 22.90 3.28 11.38
N TYR A 747 23.36 4.32 10.67
CA TYR A 747 22.55 5.13 9.76
C TYR A 747 23.02 5.04 8.30
N GLY A 748 24.11 4.32 8.02
CA GLY A 748 24.71 4.21 6.70
C GLY A 748 23.74 3.58 5.70
N PHE A 749 23.59 4.23 4.54
CA PHE A 749 22.64 3.79 3.51
C PHE A 749 23.33 3.07 2.34
N ASN A 750 22.63 2.19 1.64
CA ASN A 750 23.19 1.52 0.45
C ASN A 750 23.21 2.51 -0.73
N LYS A 751 24.41 2.88 -1.17
CA LYS A 751 24.61 3.85 -2.26
C LYS A 751 24.00 3.34 -3.56
N SER A 752 24.22 2.07 -3.88
CA SER A 752 23.75 1.44 -5.12
C SER A 752 22.23 1.60 -5.31
N HIS A 753 21.45 1.32 -4.26
CA HIS A 753 20.00 1.52 -4.23
C HIS A 753 19.61 3.00 -4.32
N SER A 754 20.29 3.88 -3.56
CA SER A 754 20.02 5.32 -3.58
C SER A 754 20.27 5.92 -4.97
N THR A 755 21.34 5.50 -5.64
CA THR A 755 21.73 5.94 -6.99
C THR A 755 20.66 5.58 -8.01
N ALA A 756 20.21 4.33 -8.04
CA ALA A 756 19.22 3.92 -9.02
C ALA A 756 17.90 4.70 -8.90
N TYR A 757 17.41 4.92 -7.69
CA TYR A 757 16.19 5.70 -7.47
C TYR A 757 16.37 7.21 -7.66
N ALA A 758 17.56 7.76 -7.37
CA ALA A 758 17.86 9.16 -7.65
C ALA A 758 17.94 9.44 -9.16
N VAL A 759 18.49 8.51 -9.96
CA VAL A 759 18.49 8.62 -11.42
C VAL A 759 17.07 8.55 -11.97
N LEU A 760 16.24 7.62 -11.48
CA LEU A 760 14.82 7.59 -11.88
C LEU A 760 14.09 8.89 -11.50
N ALA A 761 14.35 9.45 -10.32
CA ALA A 761 13.77 10.73 -9.92
C ALA A 761 14.24 11.89 -10.82
N TYR A 762 15.50 11.86 -11.28
CA TYR A 762 16.04 12.82 -12.23
C TYR A 762 15.35 12.71 -13.60
N GLU A 763 15.18 11.49 -14.12
CA GLU A 763 14.43 11.22 -15.38
C GLU A 763 12.99 11.78 -15.32
N ILE A 764 12.31 11.53 -14.19
CA ILE A 764 10.95 12.04 -13.93
C ILE A 764 10.93 13.57 -13.87
N ALA A 765 11.88 14.17 -13.14
CA ALA A 765 11.98 15.61 -13.01
C ALA A 765 12.32 16.28 -14.34
N TYR A 766 13.13 15.65 -15.19
CA TYR A 766 13.43 16.12 -16.54
C TYR A 766 12.17 16.17 -17.40
N LEU A 767 11.36 15.10 -17.41
CA LEU A 767 10.08 15.10 -18.12
C LEU A 767 9.14 16.18 -17.58
N LYS A 768 9.08 16.37 -16.25
CA LYS A 768 8.28 17.42 -15.63
C LYS A 768 8.75 18.84 -16.01
N ALA A 769 10.07 19.07 -16.09
CA ALA A 769 10.64 20.38 -16.38
C ALA A 769 10.51 20.78 -17.86
N HIS A 770 10.61 19.82 -18.78
CA HIS A 770 10.62 20.09 -20.23
C HIS A 770 9.28 19.80 -20.92
N TYR A 771 8.47 18.87 -20.38
CA TYR A 771 7.20 18.43 -20.94
C TYR A 771 6.08 18.37 -19.87
N PRO A 772 5.79 19.50 -19.20
CA PRO A 772 4.94 19.51 -18.01
C PRO A 772 3.50 19.04 -18.28
N ALA A 773 2.92 19.37 -19.45
CA ALA A 773 1.55 19.02 -19.77
C ALA A 773 1.34 17.50 -19.91
N GLU A 774 2.19 16.83 -20.70
CA GLU A 774 2.15 15.39 -20.93
C GLU A 774 2.53 14.61 -19.66
N PHE A 775 3.54 15.09 -18.94
CA PHE A 775 3.98 14.48 -17.69
C PHE A 775 2.88 14.54 -16.63
N MET A 776 2.31 15.73 -16.37
CA MET A 776 1.26 15.89 -15.38
C MET A 776 0.00 15.12 -15.76
N THR A 777 -0.37 15.07 -17.04
CA THR A 777 -1.50 14.25 -17.53
C THR A 777 -1.30 12.76 -17.22
N SER A 778 -0.09 12.25 -17.49
CA SER A 778 0.25 10.84 -17.23
C SER A 778 0.32 10.55 -15.73
N ASN A 779 0.88 11.47 -14.94
CA ASN A 779 1.02 11.33 -13.50
C ASN A 779 -0.34 11.35 -12.79
N ILE A 780 -1.21 12.33 -13.12
CA ILE A 780 -2.58 12.40 -12.59
C ILE A 780 -3.35 11.13 -12.97
N SER A 781 -3.24 10.68 -14.24
CA SER A 781 -3.92 9.46 -14.69
C SER A 781 -3.50 8.24 -13.87
N SER A 782 -2.21 8.08 -13.56
CA SER A 782 -1.73 6.93 -12.79
C SER A 782 -2.21 6.88 -11.32
N GLU A 783 -2.83 7.94 -10.81
CA GLU A 783 -3.44 7.98 -9.46
C GLU A 783 -4.93 8.37 -9.49
N MET A 784 -5.61 8.15 -10.61
CA MET A 784 -6.98 8.62 -10.80
C MET A 784 -8.00 8.02 -9.82
N ASP A 785 -7.73 6.83 -9.28
CA ASP A 785 -8.57 6.18 -8.26
C ASP A 785 -8.50 6.85 -6.89
N LYS A 786 -7.52 7.72 -6.67
CA LYS A 786 -7.26 8.40 -5.39
C LYS A 786 -7.63 9.87 -5.51
N THR A 787 -8.88 10.21 -5.22
CA THR A 787 -9.41 11.59 -5.32
C THR A 787 -8.50 12.63 -4.68
N ASN A 788 -7.98 12.39 -3.46
CA ASN A 788 -7.06 13.32 -2.79
C ASN A 788 -5.75 13.54 -3.58
N ARG A 789 -5.21 12.51 -4.23
CA ARG A 789 -3.99 12.63 -5.03
C ARG A 789 -4.26 13.34 -6.35
N VAL A 790 -5.41 13.08 -6.97
CA VAL A 790 -5.87 13.84 -8.15
C VAL A 790 -5.94 15.33 -7.84
N THR A 791 -6.51 15.72 -6.69
CA THR A 791 -6.57 17.14 -6.28
C THR A 791 -5.17 17.74 -6.12
N VAL A 792 -4.27 17.06 -5.41
CA VAL A 792 -2.89 17.55 -5.20
C VAL A 792 -2.14 17.75 -6.52
N LEU A 793 -2.20 16.76 -7.41
CA LEU A 793 -1.51 16.82 -8.70
C LEU A 793 -2.16 17.82 -9.67
N SER A 794 -3.48 17.97 -9.64
CA SER A 794 -4.20 18.97 -10.44
C SER A 794 -3.88 20.39 -9.99
N ASN A 795 -3.77 20.61 -8.68
CA ASN A 795 -3.34 21.90 -8.15
C ASN A 795 -1.89 22.20 -8.55
N GLU A 796 -0.98 21.22 -8.48
CA GLU A 796 0.39 21.40 -8.99
C GLU A 796 0.40 21.78 -10.48
N ALA A 797 -0.40 21.12 -11.31
CA ALA A 797 -0.52 21.45 -12.72
C ALA A 797 -0.98 22.90 -12.94
N ARG A 798 -1.96 23.39 -12.15
CA ARG A 798 -2.39 24.80 -12.17
C ARG A 798 -1.27 25.77 -11.78
N HIS A 799 -0.49 25.45 -10.74
CA HIS A 799 0.66 26.26 -10.33
C HIS A 799 1.76 26.29 -11.41
N MET A 800 1.82 25.27 -12.28
CA MET A 800 2.70 25.24 -13.44
C MET A 800 2.12 25.98 -14.66
N GLY A 801 0.95 26.60 -14.54
CA GLY A 801 0.28 27.34 -15.62
C GLY A 801 -0.57 26.49 -16.57
N LEU A 802 -0.91 25.25 -16.18
CA LEU A 802 -1.77 24.37 -16.98
C LEU A 802 -3.24 24.53 -16.57
N GLU A 803 -4.13 24.64 -17.55
CA GLU A 803 -5.57 24.72 -17.31
C GLU A 803 -6.18 23.33 -17.14
N ILE A 804 -6.96 23.12 -16.08
CA ILE A 804 -7.68 21.86 -15.84
C ILE A 804 -9.14 22.03 -16.25
N LEU A 805 -9.55 21.34 -17.31
CA LEU A 805 -10.91 21.41 -17.85
C LEU A 805 -11.81 20.34 -17.23
N PRO A 806 -13.10 20.65 -16.98
CA PRO A 806 -14.05 19.70 -16.40
C PRO A 806 -14.26 18.47 -17.31
N PRO A 807 -14.74 17.35 -16.73
CA PRO A 807 -15.09 16.18 -17.50
C PRO A 807 -16.21 16.51 -18.49
N ASP A 808 -16.24 15.83 -19.63
CA ASP A 808 -17.30 15.97 -20.64
C ASP A 808 -17.45 14.67 -21.44
N VAL A 809 -18.64 14.09 -21.50
CA VAL A 809 -18.91 12.84 -22.24
C VAL A 809 -18.57 12.94 -23.73
N ASN A 810 -18.57 14.14 -24.32
CA ASN A 810 -18.24 14.38 -25.72
C ASN A 810 -16.74 14.55 -25.99
N TYR A 811 -15.92 14.84 -24.96
CA TYR A 811 -14.50 15.18 -25.17
C TYR A 811 -13.52 14.42 -24.27
N SER A 812 -13.91 14.05 -23.05
CA SER A 812 -13.06 13.33 -22.11
C SER A 812 -12.79 11.90 -22.56
N GLU A 813 -11.55 11.45 -22.40
CA GLU A 813 -11.19 10.05 -22.54
C GLU A 813 -11.43 9.29 -21.23
N VAL A 814 -11.11 7.99 -21.20
CA VAL A 814 -11.18 7.18 -19.97
C VAL A 814 -10.26 7.78 -18.91
N ASN A 815 -9.01 8.04 -19.30
CA ASN A 815 -7.95 8.64 -18.50
C ASN A 815 -7.88 10.16 -18.78
N PHE A 816 -7.06 10.90 -18.03
CA PHE A 816 -6.82 12.32 -18.35
C PHE A 816 -6.13 12.44 -19.72
N SER A 817 -6.41 13.52 -20.43
CA SER A 817 -5.85 13.78 -21.77
C SER A 817 -5.42 15.24 -21.91
N THR A 818 -4.45 15.53 -22.77
CA THR A 818 -3.93 16.89 -22.97
C THR A 818 -3.72 17.24 -24.44
N ASP A 819 -3.87 18.52 -24.77
CA ASP A 819 -3.46 19.13 -26.03
C ASP A 819 -2.09 19.84 -25.95
N GLY A 820 -1.45 19.85 -24.78
CA GLY A 820 -0.19 20.55 -24.48
C GLY A 820 -0.35 21.86 -23.71
N LYS A 821 -1.56 22.41 -23.60
CA LYS A 821 -1.84 23.60 -22.78
C LYS A 821 -2.89 23.32 -21.71
N THR A 822 -3.84 22.44 -22.03
CA THR A 822 -4.95 22.09 -21.16
C THR A 822 -4.89 20.60 -20.81
N ILE A 823 -5.41 20.26 -19.63
CA ILE A 823 -5.61 18.87 -19.19
C ILE A 823 -7.11 18.68 -18.99
N ARG A 824 -7.69 17.75 -19.75
CA ARG A 824 -9.10 17.36 -19.65
C ARG A 824 -9.25 16.26 -18.61
N TYR A 825 -10.22 16.42 -17.71
CA TYR A 825 -10.55 15.43 -16.68
C TYR A 825 -10.99 14.10 -17.30
N GLY A 826 -10.42 12.98 -16.82
CA GLY A 826 -10.78 11.64 -17.27
C GLY A 826 -12.13 11.17 -16.70
N LEU A 827 -12.92 10.42 -17.48
CA LEU A 827 -14.23 9.94 -17.03
C LEU A 827 -14.13 8.94 -15.87
N HIS A 828 -13.06 8.13 -15.83
CA HIS A 828 -12.87 7.14 -14.77
C HIS A 828 -12.52 7.77 -13.41
N ALA A 829 -11.94 8.97 -13.40
CA ALA A 829 -11.58 9.68 -12.17
C ALA A 829 -12.80 10.20 -11.38
N ILE A 830 -14.00 10.15 -11.95
CA ILE A 830 -15.24 10.57 -11.30
C ILE A 830 -15.68 9.50 -10.32
N LYS A 831 -15.90 9.88 -9.05
CA LYS A 831 -16.39 8.96 -8.02
C LYS A 831 -17.68 8.25 -8.46
N ASN A 832 -17.73 6.93 -8.28
CA ASN A 832 -18.79 6.01 -8.73
C ASN A 832 -18.84 5.73 -10.25
N VAL A 833 -17.87 6.19 -11.04
CA VAL A 833 -17.71 5.83 -12.45
C VAL A 833 -16.57 4.82 -12.58
N GLY A 834 -16.91 3.54 -12.73
CA GLY A 834 -15.92 2.49 -12.92
C GLY A 834 -15.28 2.52 -14.32
N GLU A 835 -14.09 1.94 -14.45
CA GLU A 835 -13.32 1.90 -15.70
C GLU A 835 -14.13 1.32 -16.88
N LYS A 836 -14.90 0.25 -16.64
CA LYS A 836 -15.77 -0.38 -17.65
C LYS A 836 -16.86 0.58 -18.15
N ALA A 837 -17.44 1.38 -17.26
CA ALA A 837 -18.44 2.38 -17.61
C ALA A 837 -17.82 3.50 -18.47
N ALA A 838 -16.64 4.00 -18.07
CA ALA A 838 -15.91 5.00 -18.83
C ALA A 838 -15.51 4.50 -20.23
N LYS A 839 -15.00 3.26 -20.34
CA LYS A 839 -14.71 2.61 -21.63
C LYS A 839 -15.95 2.50 -22.51
N SER A 840 -17.09 2.05 -21.95
CA SER A 840 -18.36 1.96 -22.68
C SER A 840 -18.80 3.30 -23.25
N ILE A 841 -18.66 4.40 -22.49
CA ILE A 841 -19.00 5.75 -22.95
C ILE A 841 -18.11 6.18 -24.12
N VAL A 842 -16.79 6.00 -24.01
CA VAL A 842 -15.84 6.37 -25.06
C VAL A 842 -16.04 5.54 -26.33
N GLU A 843 -16.31 4.24 -26.19
CA GLU A 843 -16.63 3.36 -27.32
C GLU A 843 -17.95 3.74 -27.99
N ALA A 844 -18.99 4.07 -27.22
CA ALA A 844 -20.25 4.55 -27.75
C ALA A 844 -20.03 5.85 -28.54
N ARG A 845 -19.27 6.82 -27.99
CA ARG A 845 -18.89 8.06 -28.68
C ARG A 845 -18.17 7.79 -30.00
N LYS A 846 -17.21 6.86 -30.04
CA LYS A 846 -16.51 6.49 -31.28
C LYS A 846 -17.45 5.95 -32.36
N LYS A 847 -18.56 5.30 -31.98
CA LYS A 847 -19.56 4.77 -32.93
C LYS A 847 -20.54 5.83 -33.43
N VAL A 848 -20.99 6.74 -32.57
CA VAL A 848 -22.09 7.67 -32.89
C VAL A 848 -21.63 9.11 -33.16
N GLY A 849 -20.34 9.42 -32.95
CA GLY A 849 -19.84 10.79 -32.95
C GLY A 849 -20.19 11.50 -31.64
N LYS A 850 -20.60 12.78 -31.71
CA LYS A 850 -21.01 13.54 -30.51
C LYS A 850 -22.42 13.15 -30.07
N PHE A 851 -22.62 13.02 -28.77
CA PHE A 851 -23.94 12.90 -28.18
C PHE A 851 -24.68 14.24 -28.31
N LYS A 852 -25.92 14.18 -28.82
CA LYS A 852 -26.75 15.37 -29.10
C LYS A 852 -27.59 15.81 -27.91
N SER A 853 -28.15 14.85 -27.18
CA SER A 853 -29.01 15.07 -26.01
C SER A 853 -28.68 14.08 -24.89
N PHE A 854 -29.20 14.33 -23.69
CA PHE A 854 -29.07 13.41 -22.56
C PHE A 854 -29.71 12.04 -22.86
N PHE A 855 -30.88 12.02 -23.49
CA PHE A 855 -31.57 10.79 -23.89
C PHE A 855 -30.81 10.02 -24.97
N HIS A 856 -30.25 10.72 -25.97
CA HIS A 856 -29.38 10.11 -26.97
C HIS A 856 -28.16 9.45 -26.31
N PHE A 857 -27.49 10.15 -25.38
CA PHE A 857 -26.37 9.61 -24.62
C PHE A 857 -26.74 8.31 -23.88
N VAL A 858 -27.78 8.32 -23.05
CA VAL A 858 -28.19 7.16 -22.24
C VAL A 858 -28.63 5.98 -23.14
N SER A 859 -29.22 6.25 -24.30
CA SER A 859 -29.62 5.20 -25.26
C SER A 859 -28.44 4.50 -25.97
N CYS A 860 -27.27 5.13 -26.03
CA CYS A 860 -26.11 4.62 -26.77
C CYS A 860 -25.13 3.80 -25.91
N VAL A 861 -25.23 3.90 -24.58
CA VAL A 861 -24.29 3.26 -23.64
C VAL A 861 -24.82 1.93 -23.08
N ASP A 862 -23.93 1.07 -22.57
CA ASP A 862 -24.32 -0.19 -21.93
C ASP A 862 -24.81 0.07 -20.49
N LEU A 863 -26.13 0.04 -20.30
CA LEU A 863 -26.82 0.28 -19.02
C LEU A 863 -26.46 -0.74 -17.93
N ARG A 864 -25.85 -1.89 -18.26
CA ARG A 864 -25.34 -2.84 -17.25
C ARG A 864 -24.09 -2.29 -16.55
N THR A 865 -23.32 -1.47 -17.25
CA THR A 865 -22.10 -0.85 -16.74
C THR A 865 -22.32 0.59 -16.31
N VAL A 866 -23.10 1.36 -17.09
CA VAL A 866 -23.50 2.74 -16.78
C VAL A 866 -24.85 2.68 -16.04
N ASN A 867 -24.79 2.33 -14.76
CA ASN A 867 -25.98 2.20 -13.92
C ASN A 867 -26.50 3.58 -13.45
N ARG A 868 -27.64 3.59 -12.74
CA ARG A 868 -28.26 4.80 -12.19
C ARG A 868 -27.27 5.65 -11.37
N LYS A 869 -26.45 5.01 -10.52
CA LYS A 869 -25.47 5.73 -9.68
C LYS A 869 -24.37 6.38 -10.52
N THR A 870 -23.93 5.72 -11.59
CA THR A 870 -22.97 6.27 -12.55
C THR A 870 -23.56 7.49 -13.27
N LEU A 871 -24.83 7.45 -13.70
CA LEU A 871 -25.51 8.58 -14.34
C LEU A 871 -25.67 9.78 -13.38
N GLU A 872 -26.06 9.53 -12.13
CA GLU A 872 -26.11 10.56 -11.10
C GLU A 872 -24.76 11.29 -10.96
N SER A 873 -23.67 10.52 -10.85
CA SER A 873 -22.32 11.06 -10.74
C SER A 873 -21.91 11.85 -11.99
N LEU A 874 -22.18 11.35 -13.19
CA LEU A 874 -21.86 12.04 -14.45
C LEU A 874 -22.63 13.36 -14.61
N VAL A 875 -23.91 13.41 -14.23
CA VAL A 875 -24.68 14.66 -14.26
C VAL A 875 -24.18 15.63 -13.19
N ALA A 876 -24.05 15.16 -11.95
CA ALA A 876 -23.68 16.01 -10.82
C ALA A 876 -22.25 16.59 -10.94
N SER A 877 -21.31 15.82 -11.51
CA SER A 877 -19.94 16.26 -11.79
C SER A 877 -19.81 17.26 -12.95
N GLY A 878 -20.86 17.44 -13.75
CA GLY A 878 -20.81 18.30 -14.95
C GLY A 878 -20.34 17.62 -16.23
N ALA A 879 -20.13 16.30 -16.21
CA ALA A 879 -19.73 15.55 -17.41
C ALA A 879 -20.74 15.65 -18.56
N THR A 880 -21.98 16.08 -18.29
CA THR A 880 -23.03 16.23 -19.30
C THR A 880 -23.41 17.69 -19.57
N ASP A 881 -22.60 18.66 -19.12
CA ASP A 881 -22.90 20.09 -19.27
C ASP A 881 -22.91 20.57 -20.73
N SER A 882 -22.22 19.86 -21.64
CA SER A 882 -22.29 20.14 -23.09
C SER A 882 -23.60 19.71 -23.75
N LEU A 883 -24.42 18.92 -23.06
CA LEU A 883 -25.73 18.47 -23.52
C LEU A 883 -26.82 19.43 -23.03
N GLU A 884 -27.88 19.57 -23.81
CA GLU A 884 -29.02 20.44 -23.51
C GLU A 884 -29.59 20.24 -22.09
N GLY A 885 -30.09 21.34 -21.50
CA GLY A 885 -30.72 21.37 -20.18
C GLY A 885 -29.75 21.54 -19.02
N THR A 886 -30.29 21.93 -17.86
CA THR A 886 -29.50 22.13 -16.64
C THR A 886 -29.20 20.80 -15.93
N ARG A 887 -28.22 20.80 -15.01
CA ARG A 887 -27.91 19.60 -14.20
C ARG A 887 -29.12 19.13 -13.39
N ALA A 888 -29.94 20.06 -12.87
CA ALA A 888 -31.16 19.72 -12.14
C ALA A 888 -32.15 18.94 -13.01
N GLN A 889 -32.43 19.46 -14.21
CA GLN A 889 -33.34 18.83 -15.17
C GLN A 889 -32.85 17.45 -15.59
N LYS A 890 -31.54 17.32 -15.90
CA LYS A 890 -30.93 16.04 -16.29
C LYS A 890 -30.94 15.02 -15.14
N TYR A 891 -30.75 15.47 -13.89
CA TYR A 891 -30.73 14.60 -12.72
C TYR A 891 -32.11 14.02 -12.41
N GLU A 892 -33.16 14.84 -12.48
CA GLU A 892 -34.56 14.38 -12.35
C GLU A 892 -34.98 13.48 -13.53
N ALA A 893 -34.41 13.72 -14.73
CA ALA A 893 -34.69 12.92 -15.92
C ALA A 893 -33.99 11.54 -15.96
N ILE A 894 -33.15 11.17 -14.98
CA ILE A 894 -32.35 9.93 -15.05
C ILE A 894 -33.23 8.69 -15.22
N ASP A 895 -34.27 8.54 -14.39
CA ASP A 895 -35.13 7.36 -14.43
C ASP A 895 -35.93 7.29 -15.74
N LEU A 896 -36.36 8.44 -16.26
CA LEU A 896 -37.01 8.54 -17.56
C LEU A 896 -36.06 8.21 -18.71
N ALA A 897 -34.80 8.64 -18.64
CA ALA A 897 -33.78 8.37 -19.65
C ALA A 897 -33.40 6.89 -19.71
N ILE A 898 -33.31 6.21 -18.56
CA ILE A 898 -33.09 4.76 -18.49
C ILE A 898 -34.26 4.01 -19.14
N GLN A 899 -35.51 4.38 -18.83
CA GLN A 899 -36.70 3.76 -19.42
C GLN A 899 -36.75 3.97 -20.95
N TYR A 900 -36.43 5.17 -21.42
CA TYR A 900 -36.34 5.47 -22.85
C TYR A 900 -35.27 4.61 -23.54
N ALA A 901 -34.07 4.53 -22.96
CA ALA A 901 -32.97 3.73 -23.48
C ALA A 901 -33.32 2.24 -23.57
N GLN A 902 -33.98 1.68 -22.55
CA GLN A 902 -34.46 0.30 -22.56
C GLN A 902 -35.46 0.04 -23.69
N LYS A 903 -36.40 0.96 -23.94
CA LYS A 903 -37.34 0.86 -25.07
C LYS A 903 -36.63 0.88 -26.42
N VAL A 904 -35.70 1.81 -26.62
CA VAL A 904 -34.91 1.93 -27.87
C VAL A 904 -34.07 0.67 -28.12
N GLN A 905 -33.47 0.10 -27.07
CA GLN A 905 -32.68 -1.13 -27.18
C GLN A 905 -33.57 -2.36 -27.47
N ALA A 906 -34.74 -2.46 -26.85
CA ALA A 906 -35.71 -3.51 -27.12
C ALA A 906 -36.22 -3.47 -28.57
N GLU A 907 -36.53 -2.28 -29.11
CA GLU A 907 -36.95 -2.12 -30.50
C GLU A 907 -35.85 -2.45 -31.50
N LYS A 908 -34.58 -2.10 -31.23
CA LYS A 908 -33.44 -2.51 -32.06
C LYS A 908 -33.27 -4.03 -32.11
N ASN A 909 -33.36 -4.70 -30.95
CA ASN A 909 -33.28 -6.16 -30.89
C ASN A 909 -34.45 -6.83 -31.64
N ASN A 910 -35.65 -6.26 -31.54
CA ASN A 910 -36.83 -6.74 -32.28
C ASN A 910 -36.69 -6.51 -33.81
N MET A 911 -36.14 -5.38 -34.25
CA MET A 911 -35.84 -5.13 -35.67
C MET A 911 -34.77 -6.07 -36.23
N GLN A 912 -33.77 -6.45 -35.42
CA GLN A 912 -32.73 -7.40 -35.81
C GLN A 912 -33.27 -8.84 -35.90
N ALA A 913 -34.28 -9.20 -35.09
CA ALA A 913 -35.05 -10.44 -35.24
C ALA A 913 -35.99 -10.43 -36.46
N SER A 914 -36.50 -9.26 -36.84
CA SER A 914 -37.39 -9.08 -37.99
C SER A 914 -36.67 -9.14 -39.35
N LEU A 915 -35.33 -9.15 -39.40
CA LEU A 915 -34.57 -9.32 -40.65
C LEU A 915 -34.71 -10.74 -41.26
N PHE A 916 -35.28 -11.69 -40.52
CA PHE A 916 -35.71 -13.02 -41.00
C PHE A 916 -37.23 -13.15 -41.21
N GLY A 917 -37.99 -12.07 -41.02
CA GLY A 917 -39.42 -11.99 -41.28
C GLY A 917 -39.71 -10.83 -42.23
N PHE A 918 -39.76 -11.11 -43.53
CA PHE A 918 -40.27 -10.16 -44.51
C PHE A 918 -41.72 -9.82 -44.16
N ASP A 919 -42.00 -8.53 -43.96
CA ASP A 919 -43.22 -7.92 -44.48
C ASP A 919 -43.01 -6.43 -44.78
N GLU A 920 -43.46 -6.05 -45.96
CA GLU A 920 -43.39 -4.73 -46.58
C GLU A 920 -44.36 -3.76 -45.93
N PHE A 921 -43.97 -3.03 -44.89
CA PHE A 921 -44.53 -1.68 -44.63
C PHE A 921 -43.48 -0.83 -43.92
N GLY A 922 -42.77 -0.02 -44.71
CA GLY A 922 -41.85 0.99 -44.24
C GLY A 922 -42.56 2.05 -43.41
N ASN A 923 -42.44 1.95 -42.09
CA ASN A 923 -42.51 3.08 -41.16
C ASN A 923 -41.79 2.67 -39.88
N SER A 924 -40.47 2.89 -39.84
CA SER A 924 -39.75 2.94 -38.57
C SER A 924 -40.38 4.06 -37.74
N LYS A 925 -41.19 3.71 -36.73
CA LYS A 925 -41.60 4.68 -35.71
C LYS A 925 -40.33 5.16 -35.02
N ILE A 926 -39.88 6.36 -35.38
CA ILE A 926 -38.83 7.05 -34.63
C ILE A 926 -39.47 7.36 -33.27
N LEU A 927 -39.09 6.60 -32.24
CA LEU A 927 -39.40 6.93 -30.85
C LEU A 927 -38.95 8.37 -30.62
N SER A 928 -39.90 9.26 -30.34
CA SER A 928 -39.60 10.65 -30.02
C SER A 928 -38.90 10.73 -28.67
N GLU A 929 -37.81 11.50 -28.58
CA GLU A 929 -37.14 11.74 -27.31
C GLU A 929 -38.10 12.46 -26.33
N PRO A 930 -38.14 12.03 -25.05
CA PRO A 930 -38.89 12.75 -24.02
C PRO A 930 -38.33 14.16 -23.82
N GLN A 931 -39.19 15.09 -23.38
CA GLN A 931 -38.72 16.41 -22.94
C GLN A 931 -38.11 16.32 -21.54
N LEU A 932 -37.11 17.17 -21.28
CA LEU A 932 -36.57 17.33 -19.93
C LEU A 932 -37.63 17.95 -19.00
N PRO A 933 -37.68 17.54 -17.73
CA PRO A 933 -38.62 18.10 -16.76
C PRO A 933 -38.32 19.59 -16.54
N ASP A 934 -39.36 20.36 -16.28
CA ASP A 934 -39.22 21.77 -15.89
C ASP A 934 -38.92 21.85 -14.39
N THR A 935 -37.68 22.23 -14.06
CA THR A 935 -37.18 22.26 -12.68
C THR A 935 -36.22 23.42 -12.53
N GLU A 936 -36.27 24.11 -11.39
CA GLU A 936 -35.31 25.18 -11.11
C GLU A 936 -33.86 24.66 -11.13
N PRO A 937 -32.92 25.42 -11.73
CA PRO A 937 -31.51 25.08 -11.68
C PRO A 937 -31.00 24.95 -10.24
N TRP A 938 -30.05 24.06 -10.00
CA TRP A 938 -29.43 23.97 -8.67
C TRP A 938 -28.70 25.27 -8.32
N PRO A 939 -28.78 25.72 -7.05
CA PRO A 939 -27.93 26.79 -6.57
C PRO A 939 -26.44 26.45 -6.73
N ASP A 940 -25.60 27.43 -7.04
CA ASP A 940 -24.16 27.23 -7.28
C ASP A 940 -23.46 26.52 -6.12
N ARG A 941 -23.82 26.86 -4.87
CA ARG A 941 -23.28 26.18 -3.67
C ARG A 941 -23.53 24.67 -3.69
N LYS A 942 -24.72 24.23 -4.12
CA LYS A 942 -25.06 22.80 -4.24
C LYS A 942 -24.27 22.15 -5.38
N LYS A 943 -24.18 22.84 -6.54
CA LYS A 943 -23.42 22.37 -7.71
C LYS A 943 -21.94 22.15 -7.37
N TRP A 944 -21.31 23.13 -6.71
CA TRP A 944 -19.91 23.08 -6.30
C TRP A 944 -19.64 22.04 -5.22
N ALA A 945 -20.53 21.89 -4.24
CA ALA A 945 -20.40 20.86 -3.20
C ALA A 945 -20.40 19.45 -3.82
N LEU A 946 -21.30 19.18 -4.78
CA LEU A 946 -21.34 17.89 -5.49
C LEU A 946 -20.12 17.69 -6.40
N GLU A 947 -19.62 18.73 -7.05
CA GLU A 947 -18.34 18.66 -7.79
C GLU A 947 -17.19 18.27 -6.88
N LYS A 948 -17.04 18.93 -5.72
CA LYS A 948 -15.99 18.59 -4.78
C LYS A 948 -16.14 17.17 -4.23
N GLU A 949 -17.35 16.72 -3.96
CA GLU A 949 -17.60 15.35 -3.49
C GLU A 949 -17.20 14.29 -4.54
N LEU A 950 -17.46 14.56 -5.81
CA LEU A 950 -17.31 13.59 -6.90
C LEU A 950 -15.96 13.67 -7.62
N LEU A 951 -15.37 14.86 -7.69
CA LEU A 951 -14.13 15.18 -8.41
C LEU A 951 -12.98 15.56 -7.47
N GLY A 952 -13.25 15.80 -6.19
CA GLY A 952 -12.27 16.26 -5.21
C GLY A 952 -11.91 17.74 -5.29
N MET A 953 -12.47 18.48 -6.24
CA MET A 953 -12.14 19.88 -6.49
C MET A 953 -13.30 20.62 -7.17
N TYR A 954 -13.30 21.94 -7.08
CA TYR A 954 -14.23 22.81 -7.80
C TYR A 954 -13.68 23.10 -9.22
N LEU A 955 -14.45 22.78 -10.27
CA LEU A 955 -14.04 22.96 -11.67
C LEU A 955 -14.91 23.94 -12.44
N SER A 956 -16.23 23.98 -12.18
CA SER A 956 -17.14 24.90 -12.89
C SER A 956 -17.28 26.29 -12.23
N GLY A 957 -16.61 26.51 -11.09
CA GLY A 957 -16.61 27.76 -10.34
C GLY A 957 -15.84 27.62 -9.02
N HIS A 958 -15.96 28.60 -8.12
CA HIS A 958 -15.34 28.57 -6.80
C HIS A 958 -16.26 29.26 -5.78
N PRO A 959 -16.43 28.76 -4.54
CA PRO A 959 -17.26 29.39 -3.51
C PRO A 959 -16.95 30.88 -3.26
N LEU A 960 -15.70 31.29 -3.49
CA LEU A 960 -15.25 32.67 -3.37
C LEU A 960 -15.74 33.61 -4.47
N LEU A 961 -16.20 33.09 -5.61
CA LEU A 961 -16.73 33.94 -6.69
C LEU A 961 -17.95 34.75 -6.23
N ASN A 962 -18.73 34.22 -5.30
CA ASN A 962 -19.88 34.90 -4.70
C ASN A 962 -19.49 36.10 -3.82
N TYR A 963 -18.20 36.21 -3.47
CA TYR A 963 -17.65 37.24 -2.59
C TYR A 963 -16.57 38.06 -3.30
N ARG A 964 -16.53 38.00 -4.64
CA ARG A 964 -15.42 38.56 -5.42
C ARG A 964 -15.30 40.07 -5.24
N GLU A 965 -16.40 40.81 -5.33
CA GLU A 965 -16.41 42.27 -5.16
C GLU A 965 -15.90 42.65 -3.76
N GLU A 966 -16.33 41.92 -2.74
CA GLU A 966 -15.95 42.15 -1.35
C GLU A 966 -14.47 41.83 -1.11
N ILE A 967 -13.98 40.72 -1.66
CA ILE A 967 -12.57 40.34 -1.54
C ILE A 967 -11.69 41.37 -2.28
N GLU A 968 -12.04 41.76 -3.51
CA GLU A 968 -11.28 42.76 -4.29
C GLU A 968 -11.29 44.14 -3.61
N HIS A 969 -12.39 44.52 -2.95
CA HIS A 969 -12.51 45.82 -2.31
C HIS A 969 -11.79 45.91 -0.94
N PHE A 970 -11.84 44.86 -0.12
CA PHE A 970 -11.31 44.90 1.25
C PHE A 970 -9.92 44.24 1.40
N SER A 971 -9.48 43.43 0.43
CA SER A 971 -8.15 42.81 0.49
C SER A 971 -7.08 43.76 -0.02
N ASN A 972 -5.92 43.78 0.64
CA ASN A 972 -4.75 44.58 0.21
C ASN A 972 -3.62 43.72 -0.33
N TYR A 973 -3.87 42.42 -0.56
CA TYR A 973 -2.88 41.46 -1.05
C TYR A 973 -3.48 40.55 -2.12
N ASP A 974 -2.74 40.37 -3.22
CA ASP A 974 -3.03 39.39 -4.25
C ASP A 974 -2.22 38.11 -4.01
N PHE A 975 -2.88 36.96 -4.14
CA PHE A 975 -2.26 35.65 -4.00
C PHE A 975 -1.22 35.35 -5.09
N THR A 976 -1.20 36.13 -6.19
CA THR A 976 -0.16 36.02 -7.22
C THR A 976 1.18 36.64 -6.81
N ASP A 977 1.18 37.54 -5.82
CA ASP A 977 2.38 38.23 -5.39
C ASP A 977 3.13 37.42 -4.31
N PRO A 978 4.47 37.38 -4.31
CA PRO A 978 5.22 36.74 -3.25
C PRO A 978 4.89 37.38 -1.89
N LEU A 979 4.42 36.59 -0.94
CA LEU A 979 4.06 37.07 0.41
C LEU A 979 5.23 37.77 1.13
N GLU A 980 6.46 37.43 0.76
CA GLU A 980 7.71 38.00 1.28
C GLU A 980 7.94 39.45 0.86
N ASP A 981 7.36 39.87 -0.27
CA ASP A 981 7.50 41.22 -0.83
C ASP A 981 6.44 42.19 -0.28
N PHE A 982 5.54 41.71 0.59
CA PHE A 982 4.49 42.51 1.20
C PHE A 982 5.06 43.48 2.24
N LYS A 983 4.93 44.79 2.00
CA LYS A 983 5.57 45.85 2.81
C LYS A 983 4.64 46.54 3.81
N GLU A 984 3.33 46.32 3.72
CA GLU A 984 2.37 46.95 4.63
C GLU A 984 2.38 46.29 6.02
N PRO A 985 2.07 47.05 7.10
CA PRO A 985 2.13 46.55 8.47
C PRO A 985 1.11 45.45 8.77
N TYR A 986 0.02 45.38 8.00
CA TYR A 986 -1.04 44.39 8.15
C TYR A 986 -1.50 43.89 6.79
N ILE A 987 -1.77 42.59 6.71
CA ILE A 987 -2.30 41.93 5.53
C ILE A 987 -3.77 41.58 5.74
N LYS A 988 -4.58 41.89 4.75
CA LYS A 988 -6.02 41.67 4.66
C LYS A 988 -6.31 40.87 3.40
N LEU A 989 -6.92 39.70 3.56
CA LEU A 989 -7.18 38.81 2.43
C LEU A 989 -8.39 37.91 2.70
N GLY A 990 -9.22 37.73 1.69
CA GLY A 990 -10.32 36.77 1.68
C GLY A 990 -9.96 35.47 0.99
N GLY A 991 -10.38 34.34 1.55
CA GLY A 991 -10.19 33.04 0.93
C GLY A 991 -10.98 31.93 1.64
N LEU A 992 -10.80 30.70 1.16
CA LEU A 992 -11.45 29.51 1.68
C LEU A 992 -10.48 28.76 2.59
N ILE A 993 -10.93 28.38 3.80
CA ILE A 993 -10.09 27.58 4.70
C ILE A 993 -9.93 26.17 4.13
N SER A 994 -8.68 25.73 4.02
CA SER A 994 -8.29 24.37 3.64
C SER A 994 -7.19 23.85 4.57
N ASN A 995 -6.97 22.53 4.57
CA ASN A 995 -5.89 21.87 5.31
C ASN A 995 -5.81 22.24 6.82
N LEU A 996 -6.96 22.51 7.46
CA LEU A 996 -7.02 22.87 8.87
C LEU A 996 -6.45 21.76 9.77
N LYS A 997 -5.47 22.13 10.60
CA LYS A 997 -4.88 21.30 11.65
C LYS A 997 -4.90 22.03 12.99
N ILE A 998 -5.40 21.34 14.01
CA ILE A 998 -5.39 21.82 15.38
C ILE A 998 -4.15 21.26 16.08
N HIS A 999 -3.37 22.14 16.67
CA HIS A 999 -2.16 21.81 17.43
C HIS A 999 -2.29 22.34 18.86
N TYR A 1000 -1.43 21.85 19.76
CA TYR A 1000 -1.36 22.31 21.14
C TYR A 1000 0.05 22.84 21.43
N ASP A 1001 0.13 24.00 22.09
CA ASP A 1001 1.41 24.57 22.51
C ASP A 1001 2.02 23.79 23.72
N ARG A 1002 3.21 24.19 24.18
CA ARG A 1002 3.88 23.59 25.34
C ARG A 1002 3.07 23.67 26.64
N ASN A 1003 2.09 24.57 26.71
CA ASN A 1003 1.18 24.77 27.84
C ASN A 1003 -0.21 24.15 27.60
N LYS A 1004 -0.35 23.26 26.61
CA LYS A 1004 -1.61 22.60 26.20
C LYS A 1004 -2.71 23.55 25.72
N LYS A 1005 -2.38 24.75 25.26
CA LYS A 1005 -3.37 25.66 24.65
C LYS A 1005 -3.54 25.35 23.15
N PRO A 1006 -4.77 25.17 22.65
CA PRO A 1006 -5.00 24.86 21.24
C PRO A 1006 -4.70 26.07 20.35
N TYR A 1007 -4.13 25.85 19.17
CA TYR A 1007 -3.97 26.82 18.10
C TYR A 1007 -4.22 26.14 16.75
N ALA A 1008 -4.64 26.91 15.74
CA ALA A 1008 -4.94 26.38 14.42
C ALA A 1008 -3.87 26.79 13.40
N VAL A 1009 -3.56 25.87 12.49
CA VAL A 1009 -2.78 26.12 11.28
C VAL A 1009 -3.62 25.64 10.11
N PHE A 1010 -3.85 26.51 9.14
CA PHE A 1010 -4.64 26.21 7.95
C PHE A 1010 -4.07 26.96 6.73
N SER A 1011 -4.42 26.52 5.53
CA SER A 1011 -4.08 27.22 4.29
C SER A 1011 -5.33 27.97 3.82
N LEU A 1012 -5.20 29.28 3.61
CA LEU A 1012 -6.25 30.10 3.03
C LEU A 1012 -6.08 30.06 1.50
N GLU A 1013 -7.03 29.42 0.81
CA GLU A 1013 -7.01 29.22 -0.64
C GLU A 1013 -7.85 30.29 -1.34
N SER A 1014 -7.34 30.81 -2.45
CA SER A 1014 -8.06 31.65 -3.42
C SER A 1014 -8.03 30.98 -4.80
N ILE A 1015 -8.67 31.61 -5.79
CA ILE A 1015 -8.72 31.11 -7.17
C ILE A 1015 -7.31 31.07 -7.79
N ASN A 1016 -6.43 32.00 -7.40
CA ASN A 1016 -5.12 32.22 -8.01
C ASN A 1016 -3.92 31.81 -7.12
N GLY A 1017 -4.14 31.23 -5.93
CA GLY A 1017 -3.06 30.81 -5.04
C GLY A 1017 -3.52 30.45 -3.64
N ALA A 1018 -2.58 30.13 -2.75
CA ALA A 1018 -2.87 29.78 -1.36
C ALA A 1018 -1.76 30.27 -0.43
N VAL A 1019 -2.11 30.66 0.80
CA VAL A 1019 -1.15 31.08 1.83
C VAL A 1019 -1.40 30.39 3.16
N ASP A 1020 -0.32 30.09 3.88
CA ASP A 1020 -0.41 29.47 5.21
C ASP A 1020 -0.77 30.53 6.27
N VAL A 1021 -1.79 30.23 7.06
CA VAL A 1021 -2.27 31.05 8.17
C VAL A 1021 -2.14 30.30 9.49
N MET A 1022 -1.66 31.01 10.52
CA MET A 1022 -1.58 30.52 11.89
C MET A 1022 -2.44 31.40 12.80
N ALA A 1023 -3.43 30.78 13.46
CA ALA A 1023 -4.28 31.42 14.46
C ALA A 1023 -3.89 30.92 15.85
N PHE A 1024 -3.22 31.76 16.62
CA PHE A 1024 -2.82 31.45 18.01
C PHE A 1024 -4.05 31.30 18.92
N ASN A 1025 -3.84 30.72 20.10
CA ASN A 1025 -4.90 30.31 21.01
C ASN A 1025 -6.02 31.33 21.23
N ARG A 1026 -5.69 32.61 21.41
CA ARG A 1026 -6.69 33.68 21.58
C ARG A 1026 -7.60 33.78 20.36
N VAL A 1027 -7.02 33.98 19.18
CA VAL A 1027 -7.76 34.13 17.91
C VAL A 1027 -8.52 32.86 17.55
N TYR A 1028 -7.92 31.70 17.79
CA TYR A 1028 -8.58 30.42 17.54
C TYR A 1028 -9.82 30.23 18.42
N ASN A 1029 -9.73 30.50 19.72
CA ASN A 1029 -10.88 30.36 20.63
C ASN A 1029 -11.97 31.40 20.34
N ASP A 1030 -11.58 32.65 20.05
CA ASP A 1030 -12.53 33.75 19.79
C ASP A 1030 -13.32 33.54 18.47
N HIS A 1031 -12.76 32.78 17.53
CA HIS A 1031 -13.33 32.58 16.18
C HIS A 1031 -13.53 31.11 15.81
N ILE A 1032 -13.62 30.20 16.79
CA ILE A 1032 -13.66 28.75 16.56
C ILE A 1032 -14.80 28.33 15.62
N ASN A 1033 -15.95 29.01 15.69
CA ASN A 1033 -17.13 28.75 14.86
C ASN A 1033 -16.92 29.10 13.37
N TYR A 1034 -15.87 29.85 13.03
CA TYR A 1034 -15.57 30.25 11.66
C TYR A 1034 -14.36 29.50 11.09
N ILE A 1035 -13.50 28.95 11.95
CA ILE A 1035 -12.28 28.23 11.56
C ILE A 1035 -12.63 26.75 11.33
N GLU A 1036 -13.30 26.49 10.21
CA GLU A 1036 -13.62 25.15 9.72
C GLU A 1036 -13.21 25.03 8.25
N ASN A 1037 -12.83 23.83 7.81
CA ASN A 1037 -12.54 23.61 6.39
C ASN A 1037 -13.76 23.96 5.52
N ASP A 1038 -13.50 24.48 4.32
CA ASP A 1038 -14.49 24.96 3.35
C ASP A 1038 -15.25 26.22 3.73
N ASN A 1039 -14.94 26.84 4.86
CA ASN A 1039 -15.57 28.09 5.23
C ASN A 1039 -14.89 29.29 4.52
N PRO A 1040 -15.63 30.16 3.79
CA PRO A 1040 -15.09 31.38 3.23
C PRO A 1040 -14.89 32.43 4.33
N VAL A 1041 -13.63 32.82 4.55
CA VAL A 1041 -13.24 33.75 5.61
C VAL A 1041 -12.35 34.87 5.09
N PHE A 1042 -12.40 35.99 5.78
CA PHE A 1042 -11.50 37.12 5.66
C PHE A 1042 -10.53 37.12 6.84
N VAL A 1043 -9.24 37.12 6.53
CA VAL A 1043 -8.16 37.10 7.52
C VAL A 1043 -7.50 38.47 7.55
N HIS A 1044 -7.40 39.03 8.76
CA HIS A 1044 -6.59 40.20 9.05
C HIS A 1044 -5.45 39.78 9.98
N GLY A 1045 -4.21 40.05 9.58
CA GLY A 1045 -3.05 39.58 10.30
C GLY A 1045 -1.75 40.26 9.91
N LYS A 1046 -0.63 39.65 10.33
CA LYS A 1046 0.73 40.11 10.02
C LYS A 1046 1.50 39.05 9.26
N VAL A 1047 2.26 39.49 8.26
CA VAL A 1047 3.22 38.62 7.59
C VAL A 1047 4.39 38.37 8.53
N SER A 1048 4.66 37.10 8.79
CA SER A 1048 5.81 36.62 9.53
C SER A 1048 6.73 35.88 8.58
N VAL A 1049 7.81 36.54 8.17
CA VAL A 1049 8.89 35.93 7.42
C VAL A 1049 9.82 35.24 8.42
N GLN A 1050 9.77 33.91 8.50
CA GLN A 1050 10.73 33.16 9.29
C GLN A 1050 12.01 32.99 8.48
N SER A 1051 13.17 33.12 9.12
CA SER A 1051 14.50 32.97 8.51
C SER A 1051 14.76 31.59 7.85
N GLU A 1052 13.81 30.64 7.99
CA GLU A 1052 13.95 29.23 7.62
C GLU A 1052 12.70 28.56 7.00
N GLY A 1053 11.74 29.32 6.45
CA GLY A 1053 10.57 28.77 5.76
C GLY A 1053 9.82 29.81 4.91
N ASN A 1054 8.83 29.34 4.13
CA ASN A 1054 7.92 30.22 3.38
C ASN A 1054 7.24 31.20 4.35
N ALA A 1055 7.05 32.45 3.92
CA ALA A 1055 6.31 33.44 4.70
C ALA A 1055 4.92 32.91 5.09
N LYS A 1056 4.47 33.27 6.30
CA LYS A 1056 3.16 32.88 6.84
C LYS A 1056 2.42 34.08 7.38
N ILE A 1057 1.10 33.97 7.47
CA ILE A 1057 0.26 34.99 8.06
C ILE A 1057 -0.07 34.58 9.50
N ILE A 1058 0.26 35.42 10.47
CA ILE A 1058 -0.22 35.29 11.84
C ILE A 1058 -1.56 36.04 11.90
N ALA A 1059 -2.66 35.30 12.00
CA ALA A 1059 -3.99 35.87 12.08
C ALA A 1059 -4.17 36.62 13.41
N GLU A 1060 -4.65 37.86 13.34
CA GLU A 1060 -5.07 38.65 14.50
C GLU A 1060 -6.60 38.67 14.62
N ARG A 1061 -7.32 38.58 13.50
CA ARG A 1061 -8.79 38.47 13.43
C ARG A 1061 -9.20 37.61 12.23
N VAL A 1062 -10.24 36.81 12.40
CA VAL A 1062 -10.86 36.02 11.33
C VAL A 1062 -12.36 36.32 11.30
N LEU A 1063 -12.87 36.69 10.13
CA LEU A 1063 -14.27 37.02 9.92
C LEU A 1063 -14.86 36.14 8.82
N PRO A 1064 -16.12 35.71 8.90
CA PRO A 1064 -16.76 35.06 7.77
C PRO A 1064 -17.05 36.09 6.67
N LEU A 1065 -16.87 35.71 5.40
CA LEU A 1065 -16.95 36.64 4.27
C LEU A 1065 -18.37 37.24 4.06
N ASP A 1066 -19.41 36.56 4.52
CA ASP A 1066 -20.79 37.03 4.47
C ASP A 1066 -21.05 38.25 5.36
N LYS A 1067 -20.31 38.41 6.47
CA LYS A 1067 -20.38 39.54 7.39
C LYS A 1067 -19.38 40.66 7.09
N LEU A 1068 -18.55 40.49 6.06
CA LEU A 1068 -17.44 41.41 5.78
C LEU A 1068 -17.93 42.84 5.51
N ILE A 1069 -18.98 42.99 4.69
CA ILE A 1069 -19.58 44.29 4.35
C ILE A 1069 -20.14 44.95 5.62
N ASP A 1070 -20.85 44.21 6.48
CA ASP A 1070 -21.49 44.77 7.66
C ASP A 1070 -20.50 45.23 8.73
N GLU A 1071 -19.38 44.53 8.89
CA GLU A 1071 -18.40 44.79 9.95
C GLU A 1071 -17.25 45.73 9.54
N GLU A 1072 -16.86 45.76 8.26
CA GLU A 1072 -15.72 46.57 7.79
C GLU A 1072 -16.14 47.81 6.99
N THR A 1073 -17.41 48.00 6.61
CA THR A 1073 -17.84 49.24 5.92
C THR A 1073 -18.06 50.40 6.91
N LYS A 1074 -17.39 51.53 6.69
CA LYS A 1074 -17.57 52.76 7.46
C LYS A 1074 -18.51 53.76 6.79
N SER A 1075 -18.51 53.82 5.47
CA SER A 1075 -19.33 54.76 4.72
C SER A 1075 -19.88 54.18 3.42
N VAL A 1076 -21.06 54.67 3.04
CA VAL A 1076 -21.73 54.38 1.77
C VAL A 1076 -21.74 55.67 0.95
N HIS A 1077 -21.34 55.58 -0.31
CA HIS A 1077 -21.17 56.72 -1.20
C HIS A 1077 -22.14 56.56 -2.37
N LEU A 1078 -22.92 57.60 -2.65
CA LEU A 1078 -23.90 57.64 -3.73
C LEU A 1078 -23.67 58.89 -4.57
N ARG A 1079 -23.34 58.71 -5.84
CA ARG A 1079 -23.18 59.79 -6.81
C ARG A 1079 -24.51 60.07 -7.51
N LEU A 1080 -24.90 61.34 -7.55
CA LEU A 1080 -26.13 61.85 -8.16
C LEU A 1080 -25.82 62.99 -9.13
N ASN A 1081 -26.56 63.05 -10.23
CA ASN A 1081 -26.48 64.16 -11.18
C ASN A 1081 -27.28 65.35 -10.68
N LYS A 1082 -26.63 66.49 -10.46
CA LYS A 1082 -27.24 67.68 -9.86
C LYS A 1082 -28.46 68.20 -10.63
N ARG A 1083 -28.53 67.98 -11.95
CA ARG A 1083 -29.67 68.40 -12.79
C ARG A 1083 -30.93 67.53 -12.63
N GLU A 1084 -30.77 66.33 -12.10
CA GLU A 1084 -31.84 65.33 -11.92
C GLU A 1084 -32.36 65.30 -10.48
N ILE A 1085 -31.80 66.13 -9.59
CA ILE A 1085 -32.22 66.22 -8.20
C ILE A 1085 -33.43 67.14 -8.11
N ASP A 1086 -34.59 66.53 -7.90
CA ASP A 1086 -35.79 67.23 -7.45
C ASP A 1086 -36.18 66.82 -6.03
N ARG A 1087 -37.19 67.51 -5.48
CA ARG A 1087 -37.68 67.24 -4.13
C ARG A 1087 -38.26 65.83 -3.98
N GLY A 1088 -38.89 65.29 -5.02
CA GLY A 1088 -39.49 63.97 -4.99
C GLY A 1088 -38.44 62.86 -4.91
N LEU A 1089 -37.34 62.99 -5.66
CA LEU A 1089 -36.21 62.05 -5.64
C LEU A 1089 -35.56 62.01 -4.25
N VAL A 1090 -35.32 63.17 -3.64
CA VAL A 1090 -34.73 63.25 -2.29
C VAL A 1090 -35.67 62.66 -1.23
N GLU A 1091 -36.98 62.92 -1.30
CA GLU A 1091 -37.96 62.36 -0.36
C GLU A 1091 -38.08 60.83 -0.52
N ASN A 1092 -38.07 60.32 -1.75
CA ASN A 1092 -38.08 58.88 -2.04
C ASN A 1092 -36.80 58.19 -1.56
N LEU A 1093 -35.63 58.77 -1.85
CA LEU A 1093 -34.35 58.26 -1.40
C LEU A 1093 -34.27 58.26 0.13
N TYR A 1094 -34.71 59.33 0.78
CA TYR A 1094 -34.77 59.41 2.24
C TYR A 1094 -35.71 58.35 2.82
N SER A 1095 -36.91 58.16 2.24
CA SER A 1095 -37.85 57.12 2.68
C SER A 1095 -37.29 55.71 2.50
N TYR A 1096 -36.55 55.45 1.41
CA TYR A 1096 -35.94 54.15 1.16
C TYR A 1096 -34.80 53.88 2.16
N LEU A 1097 -33.88 54.83 2.30
CA LEU A 1097 -32.70 54.69 3.18
C LEU A 1097 -33.09 54.65 4.67
N THR A 1098 -34.19 55.27 5.07
CA THR A 1098 -34.71 55.15 6.44
C THR A 1098 -35.26 53.76 6.78
N GLY A 1099 -35.57 52.92 5.77
CA GLY A 1099 -35.85 51.49 5.96
C GLY A 1099 -34.61 50.66 6.30
N TYR A 1100 -33.41 51.17 6.03
CA TYR A 1100 -32.12 50.50 6.21
C TYR A 1100 -31.21 51.29 7.17
N ARG A 1101 -31.70 51.64 8.36
CA ARG A 1101 -30.90 52.38 9.36
C ARG A 1101 -29.74 51.53 9.88
N GLY A 1102 -28.57 52.14 10.00
CA GLY A 1102 -27.36 51.48 10.51
C GLY A 1102 -26.34 52.49 11.05
N ASN A 1103 -25.07 52.08 11.08
CA ASN A 1103 -23.98 52.86 11.67
C ASN A 1103 -23.07 53.54 10.64
N CYS A 1104 -23.22 53.24 9.35
CA CYS A 1104 -22.35 53.76 8.30
C CYS A 1104 -22.76 55.19 7.91
N GLU A 1105 -21.76 56.03 7.64
CA GLU A 1105 -21.95 57.38 7.13
C GLU A 1105 -22.41 57.35 5.67
N LEU A 1106 -23.28 58.28 5.26
CA LEU A 1106 -23.73 58.37 3.87
C LEU A 1106 -23.16 59.64 3.23
N TYR A 1107 -22.37 59.47 2.16
CA TYR A 1107 -21.84 60.57 1.35
C TYR A 1107 -22.58 60.65 0.02
N LEU A 1108 -23.08 61.85 -0.31
CA LEU A 1108 -23.70 62.15 -1.59
C LEU A 1108 -22.73 62.95 -2.45
N HIS A 1109 -22.37 62.41 -3.60
CA HIS A 1109 -21.47 63.06 -4.56
C HIS A 1109 -22.29 63.69 -5.67
N LEU A 1110 -22.32 65.01 -5.75
CA LEU A 1110 -23.11 65.73 -6.75
C LEU A 1110 -22.21 66.15 -7.91
N ASN A 1111 -22.49 65.67 -9.11
CA ASN A 1111 -21.78 66.07 -10.32
C ASN A 1111 -22.59 67.08 -11.17
N GLU A 1112 -21.88 67.97 -11.86
CA GLU A 1112 -22.43 68.81 -12.93
C GLU A 1112 -21.42 68.83 -14.10
N PRO A 1113 -21.85 68.69 -15.36
CA PRO A 1113 -20.90 68.75 -16.48
C PRO A 1113 -20.26 70.14 -16.58
N GLY A 1114 -19.00 70.27 -16.15
CA GLY A 1114 -18.20 71.50 -16.23
C GLY A 1114 -17.86 72.16 -14.90
N ASP A 1115 -18.46 71.74 -13.79
CA ASP A 1115 -18.13 72.16 -12.42
C ASP A 1115 -17.61 70.94 -11.61
N GLY A 1116 -16.72 71.17 -10.64
CA GLY A 1116 -16.14 70.12 -9.80
C GLY A 1116 -17.16 69.32 -8.98
N GLU A 1117 -16.77 68.12 -8.52
CA GLU A 1117 -17.61 67.24 -7.68
C GLU A 1117 -17.84 67.85 -6.29
N ILE A 1118 -19.10 67.96 -5.86
CA ILE A 1118 -19.46 68.40 -4.51
C ILE A 1118 -19.81 67.19 -3.66
N VAL A 1119 -19.10 66.97 -2.57
CA VAL A 1119 -19.33 65.84 -1.66
C VAL A 1119 -20.07 66.33 -0.41
N ILE A 1120 -21.22 65.72 -0.10
CA ILE A 1120 -22.08 66.06 1.04
C ILE A 1120 -22.17 64.88 1.98
N LEU A 1121 -21.77 65.05 3.25
CA LEU A 1121 -22.05 64.08 4.30
C LEU A 1121 -23.47 64.27 4.84
N SER A 1122 -24.26 63.20 4.83
CA SER A 1122 -25.57 63.18 5.46
C SER A 1122 -25.44 63.06 6.98
N HIS A 1123 -25.72 64.14 7.71
CA HIS A 1123 -25.67 64.14 9.17
C HIS A 1123 -26.89 63.45 9.83
N ASN A 1124 -28.02 63.37 9.10
CA ASN A 1124 -29.30 62.93 9.67
C ASN A 1124 -29.66 61.49 9.32
N VAL A 1125 -28.90 60.84 8.41
CA VAL A 1125 -29.17 59.48 7.95
C VAL A 1125 -27.86 58.69 7.99
N LYS A 1126 -27.84 57.69 8.87
CA LYS A 1126 -26.85 56.62 8.84
C LYS A 1126 -27.52 55.35 8.34
N VAL A 1127 -26.82 54.64 7.47
CA VAL A 1127 -27.36 53.48 6.76
C VAL A 1127 -26.65 52.20 7.18
N SER A 1128 -27.34 51.08 7.10
CA SER A 1128 -26.74 49.75 7.15
C SER A 1128 -26.29 49.40 5.73
N PRO A 1129 -25.07 48.87 5.52
CA PRO A 1129 -24.55 48.54 4.20
C PRO A 1129 -25.15 47.21 3.69
N ASP A 1130 -26.44 46.99 3.91
CA ASP A 1130 -27.16 45.76 3.54
C ASP A 1130 -27.06 45.50 2.03
N ARG A 1131 -26.82 44.23 1.67
CA ARG A 1131 -26.63 43.83 0.26
C ARG A 1131 -27.84 44.15 -0.62
N ASN A 1132 -29.06 44.00 -0.12
CA ASN A 1132 -30.26 44.30 -0.92
C ASN A 1132 -30.42 45.81 -1.12
N MET A 1133 -30.08 46.60 -0.10
CA MET A 1133 -30.06 48.06 -0.19
C MET A 1133 -29.05 48.54 -1.26
N LEU A 1134 -27.80 48.08 -1.17
CA LEU A 1134 -26.74 48.45 -2.11
C LEU A 1134 -27.07 48.00 -3.54
N LYS A 1135 -27.59 46.78 -3.72
CA LYS A 1135 -28.00 46.26 -5.02
C LYS A 1135 -29.09 47.13 -5.64
N HIS A 1136 -30.12 47.50 -4.88
CA HIS A 1136 -31.19 48.35 -5.37
C HIS A 1136 -30.71 49.76 -5.74
N LEU A 1137 -29.81 50.35 -4.94
CA LEU A 1137 -29.21 51.64 -5.30
C LEU A 1137 -28.37 51.55 -6.58
N LYS A 1138 -27.57 50.48 -6.75
CA LYS A 1138 -26.81 50.22 -7.98
C LYS A 1138 -27.73 50.04 -9.19
N GLU A 1139 -28.88 49.37 -9.04
CA GLU A 1139 -29.88 49.21 -10.11
C GLU A 1139 -30.53 50.54 -10.52
N LEU A 1140 -30.78 51.43 -9.55
CA LEU A 1140 -31.41 52.73 -9.80
C LEU A 1140 -30.46 53.79 -10.36
N TYR A 1141 -29.22 53.84 -9.85
CA TYR A 1141 -28.29 54.93 -10.11
C TYR A 1141 -27.05 54.51 -10.91
N GLY A 1142 -26.89 53.22 -11.22
CA GLY A 1142 -25.70 52.67 -11.89
C GLY A 1142 -24.66 52.16 -10.90
N SER A 1143 -24.04 51.02 -11.22
CA SER A 1143 -23.09 50.32 -10.35
C SER A 1143 -21.84 51.15 -10.03
N GLU A 1144 -21.43 52.01 -10.96
CA GLU A 1144 -20.30 52.94 -10.85
C GLU A 1144 -20.57 54.16 -9.96
N ASN A 1145 -21.85 54.42 -9.64
CA ASN A 1145 -22.27 55.57 -8.86
C ASN A 1145 -22.57 55.20 -7.39
N VAL A 1146 -22.41 53.92 -7.01
CA VAL A 1146 -22.63 53.47 -5.63
C VAL A 1146 -21.47 52.59 -5.17
N TRP A 1147 -20.73 53.07 -4.18
CA TRP A 1147 -19.61 52.33 -3.59
C TRP A 1147 -19.62 52.43 -2.06
N VAL A 1148 -18.85 51.56 -1.43
CA VAL A 1148 -18.64 51.55 0.02
C VAL A 1148 -17.18 51.85 0.31
N GLU A 1149 -16.86 52.36 1.49
CA GLU A 1149 -15.48 52.55 1.97
C GLU A 1149 -15.34 52.05 3.41
N GLY A 1150 -14.20 51.42 3.71
CA GLY A 1150 -13.93 50.72 4.97
C GLY A 1150 -12.92 51.36 5.93
#